data_AF-A0A840SYV4-F1
#
_entry.id   AF-A0A840SYV4-F1
#
_cell.length_a   1.000
_cell.length_b   1.000
_cell.length_c   1.000
_cell.angle_alpha   90.00
_cell.angle_beta   90.00
_cell.angle_gamma   90.00
#
_symmetry.space_group_name_H-M   'P 1'
#
loop_
_entity.id
_entity.type
_entity.pdbx_description
1 polymer ?
#
loop_
_entity_poly.entity_id
_entity_poly.type
_entity_poly.pdbx_seq_one_letter_code
_entity_poly.pdbx_strand_id
1 'polypeptide(L)'
;MPADAAPGTSATASGTAEPRKPAAAPVLPQIGAPPGRSIFRRAAGFLRRRAVGAGTKGLARLRRASTAARLQAEARLQAAALARPELFLRPLGTARRLWPNRLDLAQAEALLTARARGWAAAAPLFARIGDPEAPVLAGQPAAGLLRAGSSTTAGPLAIPADDRPGSLPPAHARDIVVVTAIVGRQRPLLPVFGAPEGLRLVCFTDQPLAAAPGWQGLPLPPLPADALADADVTAVAGAGLSEAEIEAEAWAAWLKIRTPEALAAAGIEAEASLWVDPDCWLVGNLDTLFTRWLLGQELVLWRHPSNDWRDMAERHLLSGALPSQGVLAQAGRLAMDKIPGGRGACDTGMVWRRHTAPGLPALTEAWWQAWAAAPGPDDLALYRALNDPAAPLDPAVPGERPSILPARLGAASDNIFTVRTERRPVRGAETRPALPAPTPPETLAGTLAETPPQTLAQTLAVTSAATPPGTRISGRTQPLVFLSAAAHANSASTLLRGHQLSGLIAAAFPDRYTVAFTENARAVEDAVVLLTKGAMATLKPDEIIDLRRRNRALVGAWDDIRPDPRKARLVDATMTLSHRQTVELNRLYPDTPSFLVTHHVNTQVQAMARGMMPPVDRLRTGYFGDLENTVRPAPLAPLVELVGIDTRNVESGSSWIDTLPRFNCHWIVRRARPWDGWKPFLKGFVAAHCHSVVITTADDGDAPYYLGDDYPFYAASLGAGDLETALHETASAFGGPEWHLALEIMAEVAARSTDAQVAEEFRLMIDEVTG
;
A
#
# COMPACT_ATOMS: atom_id res chain seq x y z
N MET A 1 -43.94 -0.98 56.48
CA MET A 1 -43.65 -1.45 57.86
C MET A 1 -42.13 -1.51 58.01
N PRO A 2 -41.55 -0.75 58.95
CA PRO A 2 -40.14 -0.37 58.94
C PRO A 2 -39.31 -1.09 60.01
N ALA A 3 -37.98 -1.02 59.89
CA ALA A 3 -37.08 -0.99 61.04
C ALA A 3 -35.75 -0.32 60.66
N ASP A 4 -35.50 0.81 61.32
CA ASP A 4 -34.28 1.60 61.35
C ASP A 4 -33.11 0.89 62.04
N ALA A 5 -31.87 1.27 61.70
CA ALA A 5 -30.83 1.66 62.68
C ALA A 5 -29.53 2.13 61.99
N ALA A 6 -29.12 3.37 62.31
CA ALA A 6 -27.73 3.86 62.31
C ALA A 6 -27.31 4.05 63.79
N PRO A 7 -26.14 4.61 64.17
CA PRO A 7 -24.88 4.93 63.47
C PRO A 7 -23.61 4.47 64.25
N GLY A 8 -22.41 4.70 63.71
CA GLY A 8 -21.15 4.55 64.46
C GLY A 8 -20.00 5.39 63.87
N THR A 9 -19.47 6.31 64.69
CA THR A 9 -18.40 7.27 64.39
C THR A 9 -17.06 6.89 65.04
N SER A 10 -15.98 7.44 64.46
CA SER A 10 -14.63 7.67 65.02
C SER A 10 -13.62 6.50 65.02
N ALA A 11 -12.47 6.69 64.39
CA ALA A 11 -11.22 7.05 65.09
C ALA A 11 -10.04 7.15 64.11
N THR A 12 -9.29 8.23 64.29
CA THR A 12 -8.00 8.58 63.69
C THR A 12 -6.85 7.72 64.21
N ALA A 13 -5.88 7.38 63.36
CA ALA A 13 -4.50 7.13 63.78
C ALA A 13 -3.50 7.48 62.68
N SER A 14 -2.64 8.44 63.03
CA SER A 14 -1.49 8.99 62.33
C SER A 14 -0.34 7.99 62.21
N GLY A 15 0.32 7.95 61.05
CA GLY A 15 1.61 7.28 60.84
C GLY A 15 2.54 8.17 60.01
N THR A 16 3.61 8.61 60.65
CA THR A 16 4.66 9.57 60.26
C THR A 16 5.47 9.17 59.02
N ALA A 17 5.72 10.12 58.11
CA ALA A 17 6.79 10.03 57.11
C ALA A 17 7.53 11.37 56.99
N GLU A 18 8.82 11.34 57.30
CA GLU A 18 9.79 12.43 57.13
C GLU A 18 10.79 12.08 55.99
N PRO A 19 11.68 12.98 55.53
CA PRO A 19 11.62 13.54 54.19
C PRO A 19 12.72 12.99 53.25
N ARG A 20 12.46 12.98 51.94
CA ARG A 20 13.51 12.80 50.91
C ARG A 20 13.73 14.07 50.10
N LYS A 21 15.01 14.48 50.06
CA LYS A 21 15.64 15.55 49.28
C LYS A 21 15.31 15.51 47.78
N PRO A 22 15.41 16.65 47.07
CA PRO A 22 15.13 16.73 45.63
C PRO A 22 16.32 16.23 44.80
N ALA A 23 16.04 15.43 43.78
CA ALA A 23 17.01 15.06 42.76
C ALA A 23 16.82 15.91 41.49
N ALA A 24 17.94 16.23 40.87
CA ALA A 24 18.15 17.17 39.78
C ALA A 24 17.33 16.90 38.51
N ALA A 25 17.00 17.99 37.81
CA ALA A 25 16.45 17.97 36.46
C ALA A 25 17.50 17.48 35.45
N PRO A 26 17.15 16.61 34.48
CA PRO A 26 17.98 16.41 33.32
C PRO A 26 17.69 17.46 32.25
N VAL A 27 18.74 18.20 31.90
CA VAL A 27 18.85 18.95 30.65
C VAL A 27 18.86 17.93 29.51
N LEU A 28 17.85 17.99 28.62
CA LEU A 28 17.89 17.29 27.33
C LEU A 28 18.19 18.27 26.19
N PRO A 29 19.05 17.89 25.23
CA PRO A 29 19.45 18.74 24.12
C PRO A 29 18.29 18.92 23.13
N GLN A 30 18.10 20.16 22.68
CA GLN A 30 17.17 20.51 21.63
C GLN A 30 17.62 19.86 20.31
N ILE A 31 16.93 18.80 19.90
CA ILE A 31 16.98 18.31 18.52
C ILE A 31 16.08 19.24 17.70
N GLY A 32 16.69 20.00 16.79
CA GLY A 32 15.99 20.92 15.90
C GLY A 32 14.96 20.21 15.03
N ALA A 33 13.71 20.65 15.11
CA ALA A 33 12.67 20.24 14.17
C ALA A 33 12.90 20.91 12.79
N PRO A 34 12.57 20.25 11.66
CA PRO A 34 12.84 20.78 10.33
C PRO A 34 11.94 21.99 9.98
N PRO A 35 12.46 23.00 9.23
CA PRO A 35 11.80 24.29 9.06
C PRO A 35 10.84 24.35 7.85
N GLY A 36 9.70 23.66 7.93
CA GLY A 36 8.63 23.73 6.91
C GLY A 36 7.44 24.63 7.24
N ARG A 37 7.22 25.02 8.51
CA ARG A 37 5.94 25.57 9.00
C ARG A 37 5.89 27.09 9.25
N SER A 38 6.78 27.88 8.63
CA SER A 38 6.97 29.32 8.95
C SER A 38 6.18 30.31 8.06
N ILE A 39 5.65 29.87 6.91
CA ILE A 39 4.97 30.72 5.91
C ILE A 39 3.69 31.33 6.45
N PHE A 40 2.77 30.49 6.92
CA PHE A 40 1.46 30.92 7.38
C PHE A 40 1.52 31.73 8.67
N ARG A 41 2.55 31.53 9.51
CA ARG A 41 2.77 32.36 10.72
C ARG A 41 3.04 33.83 10.38
N ARG A 42 3.75 34.12 9.28
CA ARG A 42 4.13 35.49 8.92
C ARG A 42 3.08 36.16 8.03
N ALA A 43 2.48 35.43 7.09
CA ALA A 43 1.35 35.94 6.29
C ALA A 43 0.08 36.15 7.15
N ALA A 44 -0.29 35.20 8.02
CA ALA A 44 -1.37 35.40 8.98
C ALA A 44 -1.02 36.45 10.05
N GLY A 45 0.26 36.61 10.40
CA GLY A 45 0.73 37.70 11.27
C GLY A 45 0.67 39.09 10.60
N PHE A 46 0.80 39.18 9.28
CA PHE A 46 0.64 40.41 8.51
C PHE A 46 -0.85 40.73 8.27
N LEU A 47 -1.67 39.74 7.93
CA LEU A 47 -3.12 39.88 7.76
C LEU A 47 -3.86 40.12 9.09
N ARG A 48 -3.44 39.49 10.21
CA ARG A 48 -3.97 39.79 11.56
C ARG A 48 -3.62 41.19 12.06
N ARG A 49 -2.42 41.70 11.74
CA ARG A 49 -2.01 43.07 12.12
C ARG A 49 -2.87 44.14 11.45
N ARG A 50 -3.55 43.80 10.36
CA ARG A 50 -4.55 44.67 9.72
C ARG A 50 -5.98 44.49 10.25
N ALA A 51 -6.27 43.39 10.95
CA ALA A 51 -7.60 43.06 11.45
C ALA A 51 -7.80 43.32 12.95
N VAL A 52 -6.74 43.36 13.77
CA VAL A 52 -6.84 43.63 15.21
C VAL A 52 -5.64 44.45 15.66
N GLY A 53 -5.90 45.70 16.05
CA GLY A 53 -4.95 46.49 16.85
C GLY A 53 -4.90 45.93 18.27
N ALA A 54 -3.88 45.15 18.61
CA ALA A 54 -3.55 44.81 19.99
C ALA A 54 -2.08 44.37 20.12
N GLY A 55 -1.43 44.85 21.18
CA GLY A 55 0.01 44.85 21.37
C GLY A 55 0.69 43.50 21.65
N THR A 56 1.98 43.62 21.96
CA THR A 56 3.01 42.57 22.08
C THR A 56 2.72 41.41 23.05
N LYS A 57 1.71 41.51 23.92
CA LYS A 57 1.32 40.43 24.86
C LYS A 57 0.61 39.23 24.18
N GLY A 58 0.10 39.38 22.96
CA GLY A 58 -0.58 38.29 22.23
C GLY A 58 0.34 37.17 21.69
N LEU A 59 1.63 37.45 21.49
CA LEU A 59 2.59 36.52 20.88
C LEU A 59 3.02 35.37 21.82
N ALA A 60 3.01 35.59 23.14
CA ALA A 60 3.38 34.57 24.12
C ALA A 60 2.27 33.54 24.40
N ARG A 61 0.99 33.94 24.32
CA ARG A 61 -0.18 33.03 24.44
C ARG A 61 -0.30 32.09 23.23
N LEU A 62 0.11 32.53 22.04
CA LEU A 62 0.07 31.71 20.82
C LEU A 62 1.15 30.63 20.76
N ARG A 63 2.24 30.75 21.51
CA ARG A 63 3.22 29.65 21.68
C ARG A 63 2.65 28.46 22.47
N ARG A 64 1.54 28.65 23.20
CA ARG A 64 0.83 27.61 23.96
C ARG A 64 -0.50 27.18 23.33
N ALA A 65 -0.80 27.62 22.11
CA ALA A 65 -1.98 27.11 21.40
C ALA A 65 -1.77 25.62 21.14
N SER A 66 -2.74 24.79 21.56
CA SER A 66 -2.71 23.35 21.32
C SER A 66 -2.55 23.07 19.83
N THR A 67 -1.93 21.94 19.49
CA THR A 67 -1.78 21.49 18.09
C THR A 67 -3.11 21.56 17.32
N ALA A 68 -4.23 21.25 17.99
CA ALA A 68 -5.58 21.35 17.43
C ALA A 68 -5.99 22.78 17.03
N ALA A 69 -5.79 23.78 17.90
CA ALA A 69 -6.12 25.17 17.57
C ALA A 69 -5.28 25.71 16.40
N ARG A 70 -4.03 25.24 16.26
CA ARG A 70 -3.17 25.56 15.13
C ARG A 70 -3.68 24.94 13.83
N LEU A 71 -4.01 23.65 13.85
CA LEU A 71 -4.57 22.94 12.69
C LEU A 71 -5.89 23.56 12.23
N GLN A 72 -6.75 23.95 13.18
CA GLN A 72 -8.00 24.63 12.86
C GLN A 72 -7.78 26.01 12.22
N ALA A 73 -6.81 26.78 12.71
CA ALA A 73 -6.47 28.08 12.11
C ALA A 73 -5.88 27.94 10.71
N GLU A 74 -5.07 26.91 10.48
CA GLU A 74 -4.50 26.55 9.18
C GLU A 74 -5.60 26.16 8.19
N ALA A 75 -6.50 25.26 8.59
CA ALA A 75 -7.66 24.86 7.78
C ALA A 75 -8.56 26.05 7.40
N ARG A 76 -8.81 26.99 8.32
CA ARG A 76 -9.60 28.21 8.04
C ARG A 76 -8.91 29.13 7.04
N LEU A 77 -7.59 29.28 7.15
CA LEU A 77 -6.83 30.12 6.24
C LEU A 77 -6.74 29.51 4.84
N GLN A 78 -6.55 28.19 4.77
CA GLN A 78 -6.64 27.43 3.53
C GLN A 78 -8.02 27.61 2.90
N ALA A 79 -9.10 27.39 3.64
CA ALA A 79 -10.47 27.60 3.16
C ALA A 79 -10.69 29.03 2.64
N ALA A 80 -10.16 30.05 3.33
CA ALA A 80 -10.24 31.44 2.86
C ALA A 80 -9.44 31.68 1.57
N ALA A 81 -8.25 31.09 1.44
CA ALA A 81 -7.43 31.18 0.24
C ALA A 81 -8.08 30.45 -0.96
N LEU A 82 -8.78 29.34 -0.71
CA LEU A 82 -9.58 28.63 -1.71
C LEU A 82 -10.78 29.48 -2.18
N ALA A 83 -11.47 30.13 -1.24
CA ALA A 83 -12.68 30.90 -1.53
C ALA A 83 -12.40 32.26 -2.19
N ARG A 84 -11.29 32.91 -1.82
CA ARG A 84 -10.95 34.28 -2.26
C ARG A 84 -9.46 34.41 -2.61
N PRO A 85 -8.98 33.70 -3.64
CA PRO A 85 -7.55 33.64 -3.98
C PRO A 85 -6.93 35.02 -4.25
N GLU A 86 -7.71 35.98 -4.74
CA GLU A 86 -7.29 37.34 -5.06
C GLU A 86 -6.77 38.12 -3.83
N LEU A 87 -7.33 37.87 -2.65
CA LEU A 87 -6.93 38.54 -1.41
C LEU A 87 -5.53 38.12 -0.95
N PHE A 88 -5.07 36.95 -1.39
CA PHE A 88 -3.81 36.36 -0.96
C PHE A 88 -2.66 36.61 -1.94
N LEU A 89 -2.94 36.98 -3.19
CA LEU A 89 -1.91 37.22 -4.21
C LEU A 89 -0.94 38.35 -3.83
N ARG A 90 -1.44 39.51 -3.41
CA ARG A 90 -0.59 40.65 -3.03
C ARG A 90 0.35 40.35 -1.85
N PRO A 91 -0.14 39.83 -0.70
CA PRO A 91 0.76 39.49 0.40
C PRO A 91 1.72 38.36 0.02
N LEU A 92 1.29 37.39 -0.79
CA LEU A 92 2.14 36.27 -1.20
C LEU A 92 3.25 36.69 -2.16
N GLY A 93 2.95 37.50 -3.17
CA GLY A 93 3.97 38.06 -4.07
C GLY A 93 4.96 38.97 -3.34
N THR A 94 4.52 39.65 -2.28
CA THR A 94 5.43 40.40 -1.39
C THR A 94 6.34 39.46 -0.59
N ALA A 95 5.79 38.38 -0.04
CA ALA A 95 6.58 37.36 0.65
C ALA A 95 7.58 36.69 -0.29
N ARG A 96 7.19 36.35 -1.53
CA ARG A 96 8.08 35.77 -2.53
C ARG A 96 9.24 36.71 -2.86
N ARG A 97 9.00 38.03 -3.02
CA ARG A 97 10.10 39.00 -3.23
C ARG A 97 11.09 39.04 -2.08
N LEU A 98 10.62 38.85 -0.84
CA LEU A 98 11.48 38.81 0.35
C LEU A 98 12.21 37.46 0.49
N TRP A 99 11.67 36.39 -0.08
CA TRP A 99 12.23 35.04 -0.02
C TRP A 99 12.16 34.34 -1.39
N PRO A 100 12.94 34.78 -2.38
CA PRO A 100 12.82 34.30 -3.76
C PRO A 100 13.11 32.81 -3.92
N ASN A 101 13.94 32.24 -3.03
CA ASN A 101 14.35 30.83 -3.07
C ASN A 101 13.33 29.88 -2.42
N ARG A 102 12.18 30.39 -1.96
CA ARG A 102 11.13 29.58 -1.34
C ARG A 102 10.18 29.05 -2.41
N LEU A 103 10.46 27.83 -2.87
CA LEU A 103 9.66 27.13 -3.89
C LEU A 103 8.17 27.04 -3.52
N ASP A 104 7.87 26.79 -2.26
CA ASP A 104 6.51 26.71 -1.73
C ASP A 104 5.72 28.03 -1.85
N LEU A 105 6.37 29.19 -1.70
CA LEU A 105 5.75 30.49 -1.95
C LEU A 105 5.50 30.71 -3.44
N ALA A 106 6.44 30.30 -4.29
CA ALA A 106 6.30 30.40 -5.74
C ALA A 106 5.12 29.56 -6.24
N GLN A 107 4.99 28.32 -5.76
CA GLN A 107 3.90 27.41 -6.08
C GLN A 107 2.55 27.92 -5.60
N ALA A 108 2.49 28.38 -4.35
CA ALA A 108 1.27 28.99 -3.82
C ALA A 108 0.84 30.22 -4.65
N GLU A 109 1.78 31.04 -5.11
CA GLU A 109 1.48 32.20 -5.97
C GLU A 109 0.97 31.77 -7.34
N ALA A 110 1.58 30.75 -7.93
CA ALA A 110 1.17 30.19 -9.21
C ALA A 110 -0.27 29.62 -9.14
N LEU A 111 -0.57 28.79 -8.15
CA LEU A 111 -1.90 28.21 -7.93
C LEU A 111 -2.98 29.29 -7.72
N LEU A 112 -2.72 30.25 -6.83
CA LEU A 112 -3.69 31.31 -6.56
C LEU A 112 -3.86 32.23 -7.77
N THR A 113 -2.82 32.39 -8.60
CA THR A 113 -2.93 33.15 -9.86
C THR A 113 -3.78 32.39 -10.87
N ALA A 114 -3.59 31.07 -11.00
CA ALA A 114 -4.40 30.24 -11.89
C ALA A 114 -5.88 30.34 -11.54
N ARG A 115 -6.20 30.27 -10.25
CA ARG A 115 -7.58 30.37 -9.73
C ARG A 115 -8.18 31.76 -9.85
N ALA A 116 -7.41 32.82 -9.58
CA ALA A 116 -7.94 34.20 -9.54
C ALA A 116 -7.91 34.91 -10.90
N ARG A 117 -6.94 34.57 -11.76
CA ARG A 117 -6.64 35.29 -13.01
C ARG A 117 -6.58 34.38 -14.24
N GLY A 118 -6.79 33.07 -14.07
CA GLY A 118 -6.76 32.08 -15.15
C GLY A 118 -5.37 31.47 -15.39
N TRP A 119 -5.36 30.34 -16.10
CA TRP A 119 -4.18 29.52 -16.36
C TRP A 119 -3.12 30.21 -17.21
N ALA A 120 -3.53 30.99 -18.22
CA ALA A 120 -2.62 31.77 -19.04
C ALA A 120 -1.79 32.77 -18.21
N ALA A 121 -2.40 33.42 -17.21
CA ALA A 121 -1.70 34.34 -16.31
C ALA A 121 -0.75 33.61 -15.34
N ALA A 122 -1.03 32.35 -15.03
CA ALA A 122 -0.20 31.52 -14.16
C ALA A 122 0.95 30.83 -14.89
N ALA A 123 0.89 30.67 -16.21
CA ALA A 123 1.88 29.94 -16.99
C ALA A 123 3.32 30.43 -16.78
N PRO A 124 3.63 31.76 -16.82
CA PRO A 124 4.98 32.25 -16.52
C PRO A 124 5.42 32.02 -15.07
N LEU A 125 4.49 31.77 -14.14
CA LEU A 125 4.81 31.45 -12.75
C LEU A 125 5.24 29.99 -12.62
N PHE A 126 4.52 29.08 -13.29
CA PHE A 126 4.84 27.65 -13.33
C PHE A 126 6.09 27.35 -14.14
N ALA A 127 6.32 28.04 -15.27
CA ALA A 127 7.57 27.91 -16.04
C ALA A 127 8.81 28.25 -15.20
N ARG A 128 8.70 29.20 -14.25
CA ARG A 128 9.78 29.55 -13.31
C ARG A 128 9.94 28.57 -12.15
N ILE A 129 8.98 27.68 -11.93
CA ILE A 129 9.02 26.63 -10.90
C ILE A 129 9.59 25.34 -11.49
N GLY A 130 9.18 25.00 -12.72
CA GLY A 130 9.44 23.74 -13.38
C GLY A 130 10.83 23.58 -13.99
N ASP A 131 11.88 24.13 -13.37
CA ASP A 131 13.25 23.72 -13.71
C ASP A 131 13.43 22.25 -13.25
N PRO A 132 13.52 21.29 -14.19
CA PRO A 132 13.44 19.85 -13.87
C PRO A 132 14.62 19.34 -13.03
N GLU A 133 15.69 20.13 -12.89
CA GLU A 133 16.82 19.79 -12.02
C GLU A 133 16.57 20.12 -10.53
N ALA A 134 15.56 20.91 -10.20
CA ALA A 134 15.22 21.21 -8.82
C ALA A 134 14.58 19.98 -8.14
N PRO A 135 15.10 19.47 -7.02
CA PRO A 135 14.56 18.29 -6.38
C PRO A 135 13.09 18.49 -5.98
N VAL A 136 12.21 17.64 -6.51
CA VAL A 136 10.83 17.47 -6.05
C VAL A 136 10.88 17.06 -4.58
N LEU A 137 10.69 18.02 -3.67
CA LEU A 137 10.64 17.77 -2.24
C LEU A 137 9.24 17.26 -1.89
N ALA A 138 9.08 15.94 -1.72
CA ALA A 138 7.88 15.36 -1.14
C ALA A 138 7.55 16.06 0.21
N GLY A 139 6.29 16.48 0.39
CA GLY A 139 5.83 17.20 1.59
C GLY A 139 5.72 18.73 1.46
N GLN A 140 5.48 19.25 0.25
CA GLN A 140 5.42 20.69 0.02
C GLN A 140 4.25 21.38 0.76
N PRO A 141 4.50 22.50 1.45
CA PRO A 141 3.45 23.32 2.07
C PRO A 141 2.36 23.78 1.10
N ALA A 142 2.67 23.90 -0.19
CA ALA A 142 1.70 24.26 -1.23
C ALA A 142 0.67 23.17 -1.51
N ALA A 143 0.97 21.89 -1.23
CA ALA A 143 -0.02 20.80 -1.32
C ALA A 143 -1.19 21.02 -0.35
N GLY A 144 -0.94 21.73 0.77
CA GLY A 144 -1.97 22.23 1.67
C GLY A 144 -2.81 23.37 1.10
N LEU A 145 -2.73 23.70 -0.20
CA LEU A 145 -3.66 24.58 -0.91
C LEU A 145 -4.51 23.83 -1.95
N LEU A 146 -4.29 22.52 -2.12
CA LEU A 146 -5.18 21.67 -2.90
C LEU A 146 -6.54 21.61 -2.19
N ARG A 147 -7.62 21.53 -2.97
CA ARG A 147 -8.97 21.41 -2.40
C ARG A 147 -9.11 20.02 -1.78
N ALA A 148 -9.76 19.96 -0.61
CA ALA A 148 -10.22 18.68 -0.09
C ALA A 148 -11.32 18.17 -1.01
N GLY A 149 -11.25 16.90 -1.40
CA GLY A 149 -12.25 16.33 -2.29
C GLY A 149 -13.65 16.30 -1.64
N SER A 150 -14.65 16.89 -2.27
CA SER A 150 -16.06 16.43 -2.27
C SER A 150 -16.25 14.95 -2.64
N SER A 151 -17.45 14.41 -2.43
CA SER A 151 -17.78 13.01 -2.71
C SER A 151 -18.37 12.75 -4.10
N THR A 152 -18.23 13.65 -5.08
CA THR A 152 -18.79 13.44 -6.43
C THR A 152 -18.01 12.36 -7.21
N THR A 153 -18.73 11.40 -7.82
CA THR A 153 -18.16 10.36 -8.70
C THR A 153 -18.33 10.75 -10.17
N ALA A 154 -17.41 10.32 -11.03
CA ALA A 154 -17.44 10.61 -12.48
C ALA A 154 -18.49 9.78 -13.25
N GLY A 155 -19.04 8.77 -12.60
CA GLY A 155 -19.99 7.81 -13.15
C GLY A 155 -20.70 7.03 -12.04
N PRO A 156 -21.50 6.02 -12.41
CA PRO A 156 -22.08 5.10 -11.44
C PRO A 156 -20.98 4.38 -10.65
N LEU A 157 -21.28 3.99 -9.42
CA LEU A 157 -20.37 3.12 -8.68
C LEU A 157 -20.39 1.73 -9.33
N ALA A 158 -19.21 1.14 -9.52
CA ALA A 158 -19.10 -0.25 -9.88
C ALA A 158 -19.75 -1.10 -8.78
N ILE A 159 -20.69 -1.95 -9.19
CA ILE A 159 -21.38 -2.88 -8.29
C ILE A 159 -20.55 -4.16 -8.29
N PRO A 160 -20.18 -4.70 -7.10
CA PRO A 160 -19.50 -5.98 -7.03
C PRO A 160 -20.41 -7.07 -7.61
N ALA A 161 -19.82 -8.06 -8.30
CA ALA A 161 -20.57 -9.21 -8.80
C ALA A 161 -21.22 -10.00 -7.64
N ASP A 162 -22.50 -10.36 -7.78
CA ASP A 162 -23.26 -11.11 -6.77
C ASP A 162 -22.82 -12.58 -6.69
N ASP A 163 -22.35 -13.16 -7.81
CA ASP A 163 -21.88 -14.53 -7.95
C ASP A 163 -20.36 -14.58 -8.13
N ARG A 164 -19.63 -14.78 -7.02
CA ARG A 164 -18.17 -14.81 -7.03
C ARG A 164 -17.64 -16.24 -7.12
N PRO A 165 -17.05 -16.67 -8.24
CA PRO A 165 -16.18 -17.84 -8.19
C PRO A 165 -14.97 -17.50 -7.32
N GLY A 166 -14.57 -18.42 -6.42
CA GLY A 166 -13.46 -18.20 -5.48
C GLY A 166 -12.10 -17.95 -6.14
N SER A 167 -11.99 -18.20 -7.45
CA SER A 167 -10.84 -17.89 -8.31
C SER A 167 -11.30 -17.55 -9.72
N LEU A 168 -10.51 -16.77 -10.46
CA LEU A 168 -10.74 -16.51 -11.88
C LEU A 168 -10.57 -17.82 -12.66
N PRO A 169 -11.61 -18.33 -13.36
CA PRO A 169 -11.47 -19.55 -14.13
C PRO A 169 -10.37 -19.41 -15.20
N PRO A 170 -9.46 -20.39 -15.37
CA PRO A 170 -8.36 -20.28 -16.34
C PRO A 170 -8.80 -20.02 -17.78
N ALA A 171 -10.02 -20.42 -18.15
CA ALA A 171 -10.61 -20.07 -19.45
C ALA A 171 -10.79 -18.56 -19.58
N HIS A 172 -11.52 -17.93 -18.65
CA HIS A 172 -11.70 -16.47 -18.64
C HIS A 172 -10.37 -15.72 -18.47
N ALA A 173 -9.42 -16.26 -17.70
CA ALA A 173 -8.12 -15.63 -17.52
C ALA A 173 -7.35 -15.49 -18.85
N ARG A 174 -7.46 -16.46 -19.76
CA ARG A 174 -6.80 -16.44 -21.08
C ARG A 174 -7.36 -15.36 -22.01
N ASP A 175 -8.61 -14.99 -21.81
CA ASP A 175 -9.31 -13.96 -22.60
C ASP A 175 -9.03 -12.55 -22.07
N ILE A 176 -8.26 -12.43 -20.99
CA ILE A 176 -7.86 -11.17 -20.37
C ILE A 176 -6.36 -10.93 -20.56
N VAL A 177 -6.02 -9.69 -20.90
CA VAL A 177 -4.62 -9.24 -20.95
C VAL A 177 -4.41 -8.06 -20.01
N VAL A 178 -3.44 -8.16 -19.10
CA VAL A 178 -2.90 -7.02 -18.35
C VAL A 178 -1.84 -6.34 -19.22
N VAL A 179 -1.98 -5.04 -19.44
CA VAL A 179 -1.14 -4.29 -20.37
C VAL A 179 -0.44 -3.15 -19.64
N THR A 180 0.85 -2.95 -19.93
CA THR A 180 1.60 -1.75 -19.59
C THR A 180 2.50 -1.33 -20.74
N ALA A 181 3.12 -0.17 -20.64
CA ALA A 181 4.11 0.28 -21.62
C ALA A 181 5.29 1.02 -20.97
N ILE A 182 6.50 0.73 -21.45
CA ILE A 182 7.74 1.42 -21.09
C ILE A 182 8.33 1.97 -22.37
N VAL A 183 8.18 3.28 -22.57
CA VAL A 183 8.65 3.99 -23.78
C VAL A 183 9.60 5.13 -23.39
N GLY A 184 10.72 5.24 -24.09
CA GLY A 184 11.73 6.27 -23.93
C GLY A 184 12.57 6.08 -22.65
N ARG A 185 12.09 6.57 -21.51
CA ARG A 185 12.85 6.52 -20.25
C ARG A 185 12.82 5.10 -19.68
N GLN A 186 14.00 4.57 -19.32
CA GLN A 186 14.07 3.27 -18.63
C GLN A 186 13.30 3.33 -17.32
N ARG A 187 12.40 2.37 -17.12
CA ARG A 187 11.67 2.14 -15.87
C ARG A 187 11.81 0.66 -15.51
N PRO A 188 12.00 0.33 -14.23
CA PRO A 188 11.94 -1.06 -13.82
C PRO A 188 10.51 -1.58 -13.99
N LEU A 189 10.34 -2.64 -14.76
CA LEU A 189 9.09 -3.39 -14.77
C LEU A 189 9.06 -4.29 -13.54
N LEU A 190 8.02 -4.14 -12.72
CA LEU A 190 7.94 -4.86 -11.45
C LEU A 190 7.31 -6.25 -11.66
N PRO A 191 7.81 -7.29 -10.99
CA PRO A 191 7.23 -8.64 -11.09
C PRO A 191 5.78 -8.65 -10.63
N VAL A 192 4.95 -9.48 -11.25
CA VAL A 192 3.59 -9.74 -10.77
C VAL A 192 3.56 -11.09 -10.08
N PHE A 193 3.20 -11.08 -8.80
CA PHE A 193 3.13 -12.27 -7.98
C PHE A 193 1.70 -12.80 -7.90
N GLY A 194 1.54 -14.12 -8.03
CA GLY A 194 0.22 -14.76 -7.90
C GLY A 194 -0.77 -14.37 -9.00
N ALA A 195 -0.28 -14.13 -10.24
CA ALA A 195 -1.18 -13.95 -11.36
C ALA A 195 -2.03 -15.23 -11.58
N PRO A 196 -3.36 -15.12 -11.79
CA PRO A 196 -4.22 -16.24 -12.11
C PRO A 196 -3.68 -17.07 -13.28
N GLU A 197 -3.83 -18.39 -13.21
CA GLU A 197 -3.37 -19.28 -14.27
C GLU A 197 -4.03 -18.91 -15.62
N GLY A 198 -3.20 -18.71 -16.65
CA GLY A 198 -3.66 -18.33 -17.99
C GLY A 198 -3.78 -16.82 -18.22
N LEU A 199 -3.70 -15.99 -17.18
CA LEU A 199 -3.67 -14.54 -17.34
C LEU A 199 -2.41 -14.10 -18.07
N ARG A 200 -2.58 -13.31 -19.13
CA ARG A 200 -1.45 -12.79 -19.92
C ARG A 200 -1.07 -11.40 -19.41
N LEU A 201 0.22 -11.17 -19.20
CA LEU A 201 0.75 -9.85 -18.86
C LEU A 201 1.71 -9.40 -19.94
N VAL A 202 1.46 -8.23 -20.52
CA VAL A 202 2.13 -7.71 -21.71
C VAL A 202 2.71 -6.34 -21.43
N CYS A 203 4.00 -6.16 -21.73
CA CYS A 203 4.65 -4.86 -21.70
C CYS A 203 5.11 -4.47 -23.11
N PHE A 204 4.47 -3.43 -23.66
CA PHE A 204 4.96 -2.79 -24.88
C PHE A 204 6.19 -1.93 -24.56
N THR A 205 7.28 -2.12 -25.28
CA THR A 205 8.50 -1.37 -25.00
C THR A 205 9.40 -1.17 -26.22
N ASP A 206 10.14 -0.07 -26.20
CA ASP A 206 11.25 0.23 -27.11
C ASP A 206 12.61 -0.22 -26.58
N GLN A 207 12.64 -0.90 -25.42
CA GLN A 207 13.85 -1.28 -24.71
C GLN A 207 13.94 -2.78 -24.49
N PRO A 208 15.16 -3.33 -24.32
CA PRO A 208 15.31 -4.68 -23.83
C PRO A 208 14.70 -4.79 -22.43
N LEU A 209 13.67 -5.63 -22.29
CA LEU A 209 13.18 -5.99 -20.97
C LEU A 209 14.18 -6.94 -20.33
N ALA A 210 14.79 -6.48 -19.22
CA ALA A 210 15.31 -7.42 -18.23
C ALA A 210 14.16 -8.38 -17.89
N ALA A 211 14.46 -9.66 -17.70
CA ALA A 211 13.45 -10.68 -17.40
C ALA A 211 12.66 -10.25 -16.17
N ALA A 212 11.50 -9.61 -16.36
CA ALA A 212 10.57 -9.24 -15.31
C ALA A 212 9.61 -10.43 -15.19
N PRO A 213 9.72 -11.26 -14.13
CA PRO A 213 8.93 -12.48 -14.02
C PRO A 213 7.44 -12.20 -14.21
N GLY A 214 6.81 -12.98 -15.09
CA GLY A 214 5.38 -12.89 -15.42
C GLY A 214 5.05 -12.00 -16.62
N TRP A 215 5.94 -11.10 -17.05
CA TRP A 215 5.67 -10.20 -18.19
C TRP A 215 6.20 -10.73 -19.52
N GLN A 216 5.37 -10.68 -20.55
CA GLN A 216 5.75 -10.84 -21.94
C GLN A 216 6.13 -9.47 -22.52
N GLY A 217 7.41 -9.30 -22.87
CA GLY A 217 7.87 -8.12 -23.59
C GLY A 217 7.47 -8.14 -25.07
N LEU A 218 6.89 -7.06 -25.56
CA LEU A 218 6.54 -6.88 -26.97
C LEU A 218 7.16 -5.60 -27.51
N PRO A 219 7.61 -5.60 -28.79
CA PRO A 219 7.99 -4.37 -29.44
C PRO A 219 6.79 -3.42 -29.55
N LEU A 220 7.06 -2.12 -29.65
CA LEU A 220 6.01 -1.16 -29.99
C LEU A 220 5.40 -1.53 -31.34
N PRO A 221 4.05 -1.52 -31.49
CA PRO A 221 3.43 -1.69 -32.78
C PRO A 221 3.84 -0.53 -33.72
N PRO A 222 3.59 -0.60 -35.04
CA PRO A 222 3.74 0.56 -35.91
C PRO A 222 2.80 1.67 -35.45
N LEU A 223 3.30 2.90 -35.28
CA LEU A 223 2.43 4.01 -34.90
C LEU A 223 1.47 4.31 -36.06
N PRO A 224 0.16 4.43 -35.80
CA PRO A 224 -0.76 4.93 -36.81
C PRO A 224 -0.32 6.31 -37.31
N ALA A 225 -0.40 6.54 -38.63
CA ALA A 225 0.10 7.77 -39.25
C ALA A 225 -0.61 9.04 -38.72
N ASP A 226 -1.85 8.89 -38.28
CA ASP A 226 -2.70 9.90 -37.65
C ASP A 226 -2.29 10.22 -36.21
N ALA A 227 -1.66 9.27 -35.49
CA ALA A 227 -1.35 9.48 -34.07
C ALA A 227 -0.31 10.59 -33.81
N LEU A 228 0.63 10.83 -34.73
CA LEU A 228 1.54 11.98 -34.65
C LEU A 228 1.06 13.19 -35.45
N ALA A 229 0.29 12.98 -36.51
CA ALA A 229 -0.18 14.07 -37.36
C ALA A 229 -1.20 14.97 -36.65
N ASP A 230 -2.01 14.39 -35.76
CA ASP A 230 -3.04 15.11 -35.02
C ASP A 230 -2.52 15.75 -33.73
N ALA A 231 -1.39 15.27 -33.20
CA ALA A 231 -0.76 15.88 -32.04
C ALA A 231 -0.17 17.23 -32.45
N ASP A 232 -0.56 18.32 -31.80
CA ASP A 232 0.08 19.62 -31.98
C ASP A 232 1.48 19.59 -31.32
N VAL A 233 2.43 18.92 -31.98
CA VAL A 233 3.81 18.73 -31.53
C VAL A 233 4.49 20.08 -31.29
N THR A 234 4.08 21.13 -32.02
CA THR A 234 4.60 22.48 -31.83
C THR A 234 4.22 23.09 -30.48
N ALA A 235 3.03 22.77 -29.96
CA ALA A 235 2.61 23.17 -28.63
C ALA A 235 3.40 22.47 -27.51
N VAL A 236 3.93 21.27 -27.77
CA VAL A 236 4.74 20.48 -26.81
C VAL A 236 6.22 20.86 -26.88
N ALA A 237 6.75 21.19 -28.06
CA ALA A 237 8.15 21.57 -28.26
C ALA A 237 8.60 22.79 -27.41
N GLY A 238 7.67 23.66 -27.02
CA GLY A 238 7.96 24.78 -26.11
C GLY A 238 8.35 24.36 -24.68
N ALA A 239 8.10 23.09 -24.31
CA ALA A 239 8.29 22.57 -22.96
C ALA A 239 9.73 22.12 -22.66
N GLY A 240 10.65 22.25 -23.63
CA GLY A 240 12.05 21.82 -23.49
C GLY A 240 12.25 20.31 -23.55
N LEU A 241 11.22 19.55 -23.94
CA LEU A 241 11.34 18.13 -24.26
C LEU A 241 12.03 17.94 -25.62
N SER A 242 12.84 16.89 -25.73
CA SER A 242 13.36 16.44 -27.02
C SER A 242 12.24 15.82 -27.86
N GLU A 243 12.41 15.82 -29.19
CA GLU A 243 11.45 15.18 -30.11
C GLU A 243 11.17 13.71 -29.74
N ALA A 244 12.21 12.97 -29.33
CA ALA A 244 12.10 11.60 -28.86
C ALA A 244 11.30 11.46 -27.55
N GLU A 245 11.38 12.44 -26.64
CA GLU A 245 10.56 12.44 -25.41
C GLU A 245 9.09 12.73 -25.73
N ILE A 246 8.82 13.63 -26.69
CA ILE A 246 7.46 13.92 -27.15
C ILE A 246 6.86 12.68 -27.82
N GLU A 247 7.63 12.02 -28.69
CA GLU A 247 7.23 10.78 -29.34
C GLU A 247 6.96 9.67 -28.30
N ALA A 248 7.82 9.53 -27.30
CA ALA A 248 7.63 8.56 -26.22
C ALA A 248 6.37 8.83 -25.37
N GLU A 249 6.08 10.10 -25.05
CA GLU A 249 4.85 10.49 -24.35
C GLU A 249 3.61 10.20 -25.21
N ALA A 250 3.67 10.50 -26.52
CA ALA A 250 2.59 10.19 -27.46
C ALA A 250 2.33 8.68 -27.55
N TRP A 251 3.39 7.89 -27.61
CA TRP A 251 3.30 6.43 -27.59
C TRP A 251 2.66 5.90 -26.31
N ALA A 252 3.10 6.38 -25.15
CA ALA A 252 2.55 5.94 -23.87
C ALA A 252 1.06 6.28 -23.75
N ALA A 253 0.66 7.48 -24.18
CA ALA A 253 -0.73 7.89 -24.21
C ALA A 253 -1.56 7.06 -25.20
N TRP A 254 -1.04 6.82 -26.42
CA TRP A 254 -1.73 6.04 -27.44
C TRP A 254 -1.95 4.60 -26.99
N LEU A 255 -0.91 3.92 -26.47
CA LEU A 255 -1.01 2.56 -25.96
C LEU A 255 -2.01 2.44 -24.80
N LYS A 256 -2.07 3.46 -23.93
CA LYS A 256 -3.05 3.53 -22.85
C LYS A 256 -4.47 3.72 -23.36
N ILE A 257 -4.69 4.68 -24.26
CA ILE A 257 -6.03 5.10 -24.69
C ILE A 257 -6.61 4.10 -25.69
N ARG A 258 -5.76 3.61 -26.60
CA ARG A 258 -6.07 2.71 -27.74
C ARG A 258 -5.51 1.30 -27.52
N THR A 259 -5.64 0.81 -26.29
CA THR A 259 -5.15 -0.53 -25.91
C THR A 259 -5.71 -1.64 -26.79
N PRO A 260 -7.02 -1.70 -27.13
CA PRO A 260 -7.54 -2.73 -28.03
C PRO A 260 -6.86 -2.72 -29.41
N GLU A 261 -6.65 -1.54 -29.99
CA GLU A 261 -5.98 -1.37 -31.28
C GLU A 261 -4.51 -1.80 -31.21
N ALA A 262 -3.82 -1.45 -30.12
CA ALA A 262 -2.43 -1.87 -29.87
C ALA A 262 -2.29 -3.40 -29.76
N LEU A 263 -3.20 -4.05 -29.04
CA LEU A 263 -3.22 -5.52 -28.91
C LEU A 263 -3.51 -6.20 -30.24
N ALA A 264 -4.49 -5.69 -31.00
CA ALA A 264 -4.80 -6.19 -32.34
C ALA A 264 -3.60 -6.05 -33.30
N ALA A 265 -2.91 -4.91 -33.29
CA ALA A 265 -1.69 -4.70 -34.08
C ALA A 265 -0.55 -5.65 -33.70
N ALA A 266 -0.50 -6.08 -32.44
CA ALA A 266 0.46 -7.08 -31.94
C ALA A 266 0.02 -8.53 -32.18
N GLY A 267 -1.14 -8.76 -32.82
CA GLY A 267 -1.69 -10.11 -33.03
C GLY A 267 -2.16 -10.77 -31.73
N ILE A 268 -2.57 -9.97 -30.74
CA ILE A 268 -3.07 -10.45 -29.45
C ILE A 268 -4.59 -10.34 -29.43
N GLU A 269 -5.24 -11.49 -29.53
CA GLU A 269 -6.67 -11.61 -29.28
C GLU A 269 -6.93 -11.64 -27.77
N ALA A 270 -7.89 -10.83 -27.34
CA ALA A 270 -8.38 -10.73 -25.97
C ALA A 270 -9.82 -10.21 -26.01
N GLU A 271 -10.66 -10.64 -25.06
CA GLU A 271 -12.01 -10.08 -24.88
C GLU A 271 -11.97 -8.81 -24.03
N ALA A 272 -10.99 -8.71 -23.13
CA ALA A 272 -10.84 -7.59 -22.23
C ALA A 272 -9.38 -7.31 -21.89
N SER A 273 -9.13 -6.08 -21.45
CA SER A 273 -7.79 -5.65 -21.02
C SER A 273 -7.84 -4.82 -19.75
N LEU A 274 -6.84 -4.99 -18.90
CA LEU A 274 -6.53 -4.08 -17.79
C LEU A 274 -5.24 -3.34 -18.10
N TRP A 275 -5.33 -2.05 -18.44
CA TRP A 275 -4.16 -1.18 -18.45
C TRP A 275 -3.66 -0.93 -17.02
N VAL A 276 -2.35 -0.92 -16.83
CA VAL A 276 -1.68 -0.54 -15.58
C VAL A 276 -0.50 0.38 -15.92
N ASP A 277 -0.45 1.56 -15.32
CA ASP A 277 0.68 2.47 -15.52
C ASP A 277 2.00 1.81 -15.10
N PRO A 278 3.12 2.09 -15.81
CA PRO A 278 4.39 1.41 -15.57
C PRO A 278 5.01 1.69 -14.19
N ASP A 279 4.50 2.69 -13.46
CA ASP A 279 4.89 2.97 -12.08
C ASP A 279 3.91 2.37 -11.05
N CYS A 280 2.82 1.72 -11.48
CA CYS A 280 1.88 1.00 -10.63
C CYS A 280 2.26 -0.50 -10.53
N TRP A 281 2.53 -0.95 -9.31
CA TRP A 281 2.82 -2.34 -9.01
C TRP A 281 1.54 -3.09 -8.63
N LEU A 282 1.21 -4.18 -9.33
CA LEU A 282 0.16 -5.12 -8.94
C LEU A 282 0.63 -6.00 -7.77
N VAL A 283 0.05 -5.76 -6.59
CA VAL A 283 0.44 -6.43 -5.32
C VAL A 283 -0.73 -7.13 -4.61
N GLY A 284 -1.97 -6.93 -5.08
CA GLY A 284 -3.14 -7.56 -4.48
C GLY A 284 -3.68 -8.77 -5.21
N ASN A 285 -4.80 -9.26 -4.72
CA ASN A 285 -5.45 -10.45 -5.27
C ASN A 285 -6.13 -10.12 -6.60
N LEU A 286 -5.48 -10.50 -7.70
CA LEU A 286 -6.02 -10.28 -9.04
C LEU A 286 -7.27 -11.11 -9.31
N ASP A 287 -7.43 -12.32 -8.75
CA ASP A 287 -8.68 -13.07 -8.85
C ASP A 287 -9.85 -12.24 -8.29
N THR A 288 -9.69 -11.68 -7.10
CA THR A 288 -10.71 -10.79 -6.49
C THR A 288 -10.93 -9.57 -7.36
N LEU A 289 -9.88 -8.92 -7.85
CA LEU A 289 -10.03 -7.76 -8.73
C LEU A 289 -10.88 -8.10 -9.95
N PHE A 290 -10.55 -9.17 -10.68
CA PHE A 290 -11.25 -9.54 -11.90
C PHE A 290 -12.66 -10.05 -11.64
N THR A 291 -12.80 -11.11 -10.83
CA THR A 291 -14.08 -11.80 -10.62
C THR A 291 -15.14 -10.91 -10.00
N ARG A 292 -14.73 -9.99 -9.12
CA ARG A 292 -15.66 -9.17 -8.36
C ARG A 292 -15.92 -7.81 -8.96
N TRP A 293 -14.87 -7.14 -9.45
CA TRP A 293 -14.97 -5.72 -9.78
C TRP A 293 -14.97 -5.43 -11.28
N LEU A 294 -14.34 -6.30 -12.08
CA LEU A 294 -14.07 -5.98 -13.47
C LEU A 294 -14.90 -6.79 -14.46
N LEU A 295 -15.02 -8.12 -14.29
CA LEU A 295 -15.65 -8.99 -15.29
C LEU A 295 -17.10 -8.63 -15.62
N GLY A 296 -17.87 -8.19 -14.62
CA GLY A 296 -19.27 -7.76 -14.81
C GLY A 296 -19.44 -6.36 -15.40
N GLN A 297 -18.35 -5.69 -15.81
CA GLN A 297 -18.34 -4.29 -16.21
C GLN A 297 -17.71 -4.10 -17.59
N GLU A 298 -18.26 -3.15 -18.35
CA GLU A 298 -17.76 -2.82 -19.70
C GLU A 298 -16.52 -1.92 -19.67
N LEU A 299 -16.51 -0.94 -18.77
CA LEU A 299 -15.42 0.01 -18.57
C LEU A 299 -15.35 0.37 -17.08
N VAL A 300 -14.20 0.14 -16.44
CA VAL A 300 -14.01 0.49 -15.02
C VAL A 300 -12.78 1.36 -14.85
N LEU A 301 -12.95 2.40 -14.03
CA LEU A 301 -11.88 3.29 -13.60
C LEU A 301 -11.89 3.43 -12.07
N TRP A 302 -10.76 3.87 -11.55
CA TRP A 302 -10.62 4.20 -10.15
C TRP A 302 -11.05 5.64 -9.92
N ARG A 303 -11.49 5.90 -8.69
CA ARG A 303 -11.76 7.27 -8.27
C ARG A 303 -10.45 8.04 -8.19
N HIS A 304 -10.38 9.19 -8.85
CA HIS A 304 -9.25 10.08 -8.68
C HIS A 304 -9.26 10.74 -7.28
N PRO A 305 -8.10 10.98 -6.65
CA PRO A 305 -8.03 11.71 -5.37
C PRO A 305 -8.49 13.17 -5.43
N SER A 306 -8.47 13.76 -6.62
CA SER A 306 -9.06 15.07 -6.94
C SER A 306 -10.46 14.87 -7.53
N ASN A 307 -11.31 15.90 -7.52
CA ASN A 307 -12.70 15.75 -7.99
C ASN A 307 -13.09 16.58 -9.20
N ASP A 308 -12.26 17.53 -9.55
CA ASP A 308 -12.42 18.32 -10.75
C ASP A 308 -11.10 18.43 -11.48
N TRP A 309 -11.19 18.80 -12.76
CA TRP A 309 -10.03 18.95 -13.62
C TRP A 309 -9.06 20.04 -13.14
N ARG A 310 -9.51 21.03 -12.36
CA ARG A 310 -8.64 22.09 -11.84
C ARG A 310 -7.73 21.50 -10.78
N ASP A 311 -8.29 20.75 -9.83
CA ASP A 311 -7.57 20.07 -8.77
C ASP A 311 -6.61 18.99 -9.33
N MET A 312 -6.98 18.34 -10.45
CA MET A 312 -6.08 17.45 -11.20
C MET A 312 -4.89 18.22 -11.80
N ALA A 313 -5.16 19.30 -12.54
CA ALA A 313 -4.12 20.12 -13.15
C ALA A 313 -3.16 20.72 -12.09
N GLU A 314 -3.69 21.21 -10.98
CA GLU A 314 -2.90 21.71 -9.85
C GLU A 314 -2.01 20.62 -9.24
N ARG A 315 -2.54 19.40 -9.07
CA ARG A 315 -1.77 18.25 -8.57
C ARG A 315 -0.62 17.91 -9.52
N HIS A 316 -0.88 17.81 -10.82
CA HIS A 316 0.17 17.55 -11.82
C HIS A 316 1.25 18.63 -11.78
N LEU A 317 0.87 19.90 -11.76
CA LEU A 317 1.80 21.04 -11.69
C LEU A 317 2.64 21.07 -10.40
N LEU A 318 2.08 20.64 -9.27
CA LEU A 318 2.82 20.56 -8.00
C LEU A 318 3.73 19.33 -7.93
N SER A 319 3.32 18.21 -8.52
CA SER A 319 4.11 16.97 -8.53
C SER A 319 5.38 17.12 -9.36
N GLY A 320 5.32 17.93 -10.43
CA GLY A 320 6.40 18.04 -11.41
C GLY A 320 6.66 16.75 -12.20
N ALA A 321 5.74 15.77 -12.13
CA ALA A 321 5.87 14.50 -12.83
C ALA A 321 5.70 14.64 -14.35
N LEU A 322 5.03 15.70 -14.79
CA LEU A 322 4.75 16.01 -16.20
C LEU A 322 5.19 17.44 -16.53
N PRO A 323 5.53 17.73 -17.79
CA PRO A 323 5.88 19.08 -18.22
C PRO A 323 4.73 20.06 -17.96
N SER A 324 5.02 21.15 -17.24
CA SER A 324 4.00 22.11 -16.82
C SER A 324 3.22 22.73 -18.00
N GLN A 325 3.85 22.86 -19.17
CA GLN A 325 3.24 23.45 -20.36
C GLN A 325 2.08 22.61 -20.90
N GLY A 326 2.23 21.28 -21.00
CA GLY A 326 1.16 20.39 -21.42
C GLY A 326 -0.04 20.46 -20.47
N VAL A 327 0.22 20.42 -19.17
CA VAL A 327 -0.83 20.56 -18.13
C VAL A 327 -1.56 21.91 -18.26
N LEU A 328 -0.82 23.01 -18.44
CA LEU A 328 -1.38 24.36 -18.58
C LEU A 328 -2.17 24.53 -19.88
N ALA A 329 -1.72 23.93 -20.98
CA ALA A 329 -2.41 23.95 -22.26
C ALA A 329 -3.77 23.24 -22.15
N GLN A 330 -3.80 22.03 -21.60
CA GLN A 330 -5.05 21.29 -21.35
C GLN A 330 -5.98 22.05 -20.40
N ALA A 331 -5.47 22.52 -19.26
CA ALA A 331 -6.25 23.29 -18.28
C ALA A 331 -6.79 24.61 -18.87
N GLY A 332 -6.01 25.26 -19.74
CA GLY A 332 -6.41 26.44 -20.50
C GLY A 332 -7.55 26.15 -21.47
N ARG A 333 -7.46 25.07 -22.25
CA ARG A 333 -8.53 24.63 -23.16
C ARG A 333 -9.80 24.26 -22.40
N LEU A 334 -9.70 23.45 -21.34
CA LEU A 334 -10.83 23.11 -20.46
C LEU A 334 -11.54 24.37 -19.93
N ALA A 335 -10.78 25.41 -19.56
CA ALA A 335 -11.34 26.70 -19.12
C ALA A 335 -12.02 27.46 -20.27
N MET A 336 -11.36 27.55 -21.43
CA MET A 336 -11.83 28.26 -22.61
C MET A 336 -13.12 27.66 -23.16
N ASP A 337 -13.18 26.34 -23.23
CA ASP A 337 -14.32 25.55 -23.70
C ASP A 337 -15.42 25.43 -22.63
N LYS A 338 -15.21 26.05 -21.47
CA LYS A 338 -16.14 26.09 -20.33
C LYS A 338 -16.56 24.70 -19.85
N ILE A 339 -15.63 23.74 -19.89
CA ILE A 339 -15.87 22.37 -19.42
C ILE A 339 -16.25 22.42 -17.93
N PRO A 340 -17.40 21.84 -17.54
CA PRO A 340 -17.91 21.95 -16.19
C PRO A 340 -16.96 21.28 -15.17
N GLY A 341 -16.71 21.96 -14.06
CA GLY A 341 -16.00 21.38 -12.91
C GLY A 341 -16.94 20.56 -12.02
N GLY A 342 -16.37 19.81 -11.08
CA GLY A 342 -17.12 19.11 -10.04
C GLY A 342 -17.97 17.94 -10.55
N ARG A 343 -17.66 17.40 -11.73
CA ARG A 343 -18.34 16.24 -12.30
C ARG A 343 -17.72 14.90 -11.89
N GLY A 344 -16.79 14.92 -10.92
CA GLY A 344 -15.99 13.75 -10.54
C GLY A 344 -14.84 13.53 -11.51
N ALA A 345 -13.73 13.04 -11.00
CA ALA A 345 -12.56 12.71 -11.82
C ALA A 345 -12.20 11.23 -11.71
N CYS A 346 -11.58 10.72 -12.76
CA CYS A 346 -11.14 9.33 -12.88
C CYS A 346 -9.62 9.25 -12.80
N ASP A 347 -9.10 8.25 -12.12
CA ASP A 347 -7.69 7.90 -12.14
C ASP A 347 -7.46 6.94 -13.32
N THR A 348 -6.58 7.33 -14.23
CA THR A 348 -6.22 6.60 -15.45
C THR A 348 -4.98 5.72 -15.25
N GLY A 349 -4.45 5.64 -14.03
CA GLY A 349 -3.35 4.75 -13.68
C GLY A 349 -3.71 3.27 -13.82
N MET A 350 -5.00 2.95 -13.82
CA MET A 350 -5.53 1.64 -14.19
C MET A 350 -6.83 1.81 -14.98
N VAL A 351 -6.96 1.08 -16.09
CA VAL A 351 -8.16 1.15 -16.94
C VAL A 351 -8.58 -0.24 -17.38
N TRP A 352 -9.74 -0.69 -16.91
CA TRP A 352 -10.34 -1.94 -17.37
C TRP A 352 -11.32 -1.69 -18.51
N ARG A 353 -11.25 -2.51 -19.55
CA ARG A 353 -12.11 -2.41 -20.74
C ARG A 353 -12.50 -3.79 -21.24
N ARG A 354 -13.78 -3.98 -21.55
CA ARG A 354 -14.26 -5.04 -22.43
C ARG A 354 -14.22 -4.54 -23.87
N HIS A 355 -13.53 -5.26 -24.75
CA HIS A 355 -13.27 -4.80 -26.13
C HIS A 355 -14.52 -4.82 -27.00
N THR A 356 -15.53 -5.60 -26.61
CA THR A 356 -16.84 -5.66 -27.27
C THR A 356 -17.83 -4.59 -26.80
N ALA A 357 -17.44 -3.72 -25.85
CA ALA A 357 -18.32 -2.69 -25.32
C ALA A 357 -18.68 -1.67 -26.43
N PRO A 358 -19.96 -1.46 -26.75
CA PRO A 358 -20.37 -0.65 -27.91
C PRO A 358 -19.93 0.81 -27.81
N GLY A 359 -19.88 1.36 -26.59
CA GLY A 359 -19.46 2.74 -26.33
C GLY A 359 -17.96 2.99 -26.32
N LEU A 360 -17.14 1.93 -26.25
CA LEU A 360 -15.70 2.06 -26.05
C LEU A 360 -14.98 2.74 -27.23
N PRO A 361 -15.28 2.44 -28.51
CA PRO A 361 -14.64 3.12 -29.64
C PRO A 361 -14.89 4.64 -29.63
N ALA A 362 -16.13 5.07 -29.36
CA ALA A 362 -16.48 6.49 -29.31
C ALA A 362 -15.75 7.23 -28.18
N LEU A 363 -15.69 6.62 -26.98
CA LEU A 363 -14.97 7.21 -25.85
C LEU A 363 -13.46 7.28 -26.10
N THR A 364 -12.84 6.20 -26.58
CA THR A 364 -11.38 6.16 -26.81
C THR A 364 -10.96 7.13 -27.91
N GLU A 365 -11.80 7.31 -28.94
CA GLU A 365 -11.60 8.33 -29.96
C GLU A 365 -11.70 9.74 -29.37
N ALA A 366 -12.78 10.05 -28.64
CA ALA A 366 -12.95 11.36 -28.00
C ALA A 366 -11.82 11.68 -27.00
N TRP A 367 -11.35 10.67 -26.26
CA TRP A 367 -10.22 10.78 -25.35
C TRP A 367 -8.91 11.04 -26.10
N TRP A 368 -8.65 10.29 -27.18
CA TRP A 368 -7.47 10.50 -28.01
C TRP A 368 -7.46 11.90 -28.64
N GLN A 369 -8.56 12.35 -29.23
CA GLN A 369 -8.68 13.69 -29.82
C GLN A 369 -8.50 14.80 -28.78
N ALA A 370 -9.05 14.62 -27.58
CA ALA A 370 -8.83 15.54 -26.46
C ALA A 370 -7.34 15.63 -26.05
N TRP A 371 -6.63 14.50 -26.08
CA TRP A 371 -5.21 14.44 -25.78
C TRP A 371 -4.37 15.06 -26.91
N ALA A 372 -4.62 14.68 -28.17
CA ALA A 372 -3.90 15.16 -29.35
C ALA A 372 -4.01 16.70 -29.52
N ALA A 373 -5.18 17.28 -29.25
CA ALA A 373 -5.39 18.72 -29.31
C ALA A 373 -4.55 19.52 -28.29
N ALA A 374 -4.17 18.91 -27.17
CA ALA A 374 -3.27 19.49 -26.18
C ALA A 374 -2.58 18.36 -25.42
N PRO A 375 -1.41 17.87 -25.90
CA PRO A 375 -0.73 16.78 -25.25
C PRO A 375 -0.33 17.14 -23.81
N GLY A 376 -0.45 16.17 -22.91
CA GLY A 376 -0.27 16.36 -21.48
C GLY A 376 -0.83 15.19 -20.68
N PRO A 377 -1.25 15.41 -19.42
CA PRO A 377 -1.93 14.37 -18.64
C PRO A 377 -3.12 13.74 -19.37
N ASP A 378 -3.14 12.42 -19.46
CA ASP A 378 -4.24 11.67 -20.09
C ASP A 378 -5.54 11.73 -19.26
N ASP A 379 -5.47 11.89 -17.95
CA ASP A 379 -6.61 12.00 -17.05
C ASP A 379 -7.40 13.31 -17.26
N LEU A 380 -6.72 14.42 -17.56
CA LEU A 380 -7.35 15.68 -17.97
C LEU A 380 -8.01 15.56 -19.35
N ALA A 381 -7.37 14.86 -20.28
CA ALA A 381 -7.96 14.58 -21.59
C ALA A 381 -9.21 13.69 -21.47
N LEU A 382 -9.19 12.67 -20.60
CA LEU A 382 -10.36 11.86 -20.31
C LEU A 382 -11.48 12.68 -19.66
N TYR A 383 -11.14 13.53 -18.69
CA TYR A 383 -12.12 14.42 -18.06
C TYR A 383 -12.81 15.28 -19.11
N ARG A 384 -12.07 15.82 -20.08
CA ARG A 384 -12.63 16.56 -21.22
C ARG A 384 -13.60 15.68 -22.00
N ALA A 385 -13.15 14.51 -22.47
CA ALA A 385 -13.97 13.60 -23.29
C ALA A 385 -15.30 13.23 -22.61
N LEU A 386 -15.29 12.98 -21.30
CA LEU A 386 -16.50 12.63 -20.53
C LEU A 386 -17.46 13.80 -20.30
N ASN A 387 -17.01 15.05 -20.49
CA ASN A 387 -17.74 16.25 -20.10
C ASN A 387 -17.82 17.31 -21.22
N ASP A 388 -17.44 16.97 -22.45
CA ASP A 388 -17.50 17.87 -23.59
C ASP A 388 -18.95 18.03 -24.05
N PRO A 389 -19.57 19.22 -23.93
CA PRO A 389 -20.93 19.43 -24.37
C PRO A 389 -21.08 19.38 -25.90
N ALA A 390 -19.99 19.53 -26.66
CA ALA A 390 -20.01 19.46 -28.12
C ALA A 390 -19.97 18.02 -28.65
N ALA A 391 -19.51 17.08 -27.85
CA ALA A 391 -19.45 15.65 -28.16
C ALA A 391 -19.99 14.84 -26.97
N PRO A 392 -21.30 14.96 -26.66
CA PRO A 392 -21.86 14.32 -25.48
C PRO A 392 -21.86 12.81 -25.65
N LEU A 393 -21.24 12.12 -24.70
CA LEU A 393 -21.36 10.68 -24.53
C LEU A 393 -22.69 10.35 -23.85
N ASP A 394 -23.44 9.41 -24.43
CA ASP A 394 -24.70 8.91 -23.92
C ASP A 394 -24.46 8.01 -22.71
N PRO A 395 -24.84 8.45 -21.49
CA PRO A 395 -24.70 7.62 -20.30
C PRO A 395 -25.50 6.31 -20.35
N ALA A 396 -26.46 6.17 -21.27
CA ALA A 396 -27.25 4.94 -21.44
C ALA A 396 -26.54 3.89 -22.30
N VAL A 397 -25.51 4.25 -23.07
CA VAL A 397 -24.76 3.31 -23.91
C VAL A 397 -23.65 2.65 -23.07
N PRO A 398 -23.65 1.31 -22.92
CA PRO A 398 -22.63 0.62 -22.15
C PRO A 398 -21.22 0.89 -22.69
N GLY A 399 -20.30 1.29 -21.80
CA GLY A 399 -18.91 1.60 -22.14
C GLY A 399 -18.63 3.05 -22.54
N GLU A 400 -19.65 3.90 -22.78
CA GLU A 400 -19.43 5.33 -23.04
C GLU A 400 -19.13 6.12 -21.75
N ARG A 401 -19.58 5.61 -20.60
CA ARG A 401 -19.18 6.12 -19.29
C ARG A 401 -18.61 5.02 -18.41
N PRO A 402 -17.53 5.30 -17.66
CA PRO A 402 -16.91 4.33 -16.78
C PRO A 402 -17.78 4.11 -15.52
N SER A 403 -17.87 2.85 -15.09
CA SER A 403 -18.16 2.52 -13.70
C SER A 403 -16.96 2.89 -12.83
N ILE A 404 -17.21 3.53 -11.69
CA ILE A 404 -16.16 4.01 -10.79
C ILE A 404 -16.08 3.11 -9.57
N LEU A 405 -14.90 2.58 -9.29
CA LEU A 405 -14.71 1.77 -8.09
C LEU A 405 -14.99 2.55 -6.79
N PRO A 406 -15.51 1.89 -5.74
CA PRO A 406 -15.74 2.52 -4.45
C PRO A 406 -14.49 3.19 -3.87
N ALA A 407 -14.64 4.39 -3.31
CA ALA A 407 -13.53 5.17 -2.75
C ALA A 407 -12.77 4.45 -1.61
N ARG A 408 -13.41 3.50 -0.94
CA ARG A 408 -12.81 2.66 0.11
C ARG A 408 -11.72 1.73 -0.42
N LEU A 409 -11.73 1.42 -1.71
CA LEU A 409 -10.65 0.67 -2.34
C LEU A 409 -9.41 1.55 -2.50
N GLY A 410 -9.57 2.85 -2.72
CA GLY A 410 -8.47 3.80 -2.94
C GLY A 410 -8.41 4.31 -4.38
N ALA A 411 -7.31 4.96 -4.72
CA ALA A 411 -7.03 5.43 -6.09
C ALA A 411 -6.22 4.36 -6.85
N ALA A 412 -6.11 4.44 -8.19
CA ALA A 412 -5.35 3.43 -8.96
C ALA A 412 -3.88 3.36 -8.53
N SER A 413 -3.34 4.48 -8.04
CA SER A 413 -1.97 4.58 -7.55
C SER A 413 -1.76 4.14 -6.10
N ASP A 414 -2.82 3.93 -5.32
CA ASP A 414 -2.73 3.62 -3.89
C ASP A 414 -4.02 2.92 -3.44
N ASN A 415 -4.06 1.59 -3.61
CA ASN A 415 -5.19 0.74 -3.22
C ASN A 415 -4.73 -0.67 -2.78
N ILE A 416 -5.70 -1.53 -2.48
CA ILE A 416 -5.43 -2.92 -2.04
C ILE A 416 -4.91 -3.85 -3.15
N PHE A 417 -5.02 -3.45 -4.42
CA PHE A 417 -4.57 -4.18 -5.60
C PHE A 417 -3.27 -3.63 -6.19
N THR A 418 -3.03 -2.32 -6.03
CA THR A 418 -1.88 -1.64 -6.63
C THR A 418 -1.22 -0.60 -5.74
N VAL A 419 0.08 -0.42 -5.99
CA VAL A 419 0.93 0.57 -5.32
C VAL A 419 1.77 1.31 -6.34
N ARG A 420 1.71 2.64 -6.32
CA ARG A 420 2.62 3.46 -7.11
C ARG A 420 4.01 3.47 -6.50
N THR A 421 5.00 3.06 -7.28
CA THR A 421 6.41 3.12 -6.91
C THR A 421 7.01 4.41 -7.44
N GLU A 422 7.54 5.26 -6.56
CA GLU A 422 8.29 6.45 -6.95
C GLU A 422 9.74 6.09 -7.34
N ARG A 423 10.00 4.85 -7.82
CA ARG A 423 11.36 4.40 -8.13
C ARG A 423 11.96 5.31 -9.18
N ARG A 424 12.86 6.19 -8.76
CA ARG A 424 13.73 6.90 -9.69
C ARG A 424 14.52 5.85 -10.47
N PRO A 425 14.72 6.05 -11.78
CA PRO A 425 15.69 5.26 -12.52
C PRO A 425 17.01 5.27 -11.74
N VAL A 426 17.52 4.10 -11.36
CA VAL A 426 18.82 4.01 -10.69
C VAL A 426 19.85 4.47 -11.71
N ARG A 427 20.20 5.76 -11.70
CA ARG A 427 21.28 6.29 -12.54
C ARG A 427 22.56 5.57 -12.12
N GLY A 428 23.05 4.68 -12.98
CA GLY A 428 24.34 4.03 -12.81
C GLY A 428 24.33 2.79 -11.91
N ALA A 429 23.31 1.94 -11.99
CA ALA A 429 23.51 0.54 -11.63
C ALA A 429 24.46 -0.10 -12.68
N GLU A 430 25.75 0.25 -12.62
CA GLU A 430 26.79 -0.64 -13.11
C GLU A 430 26.50 -1.99 -12.47
N THR A 431 26.26 -3.00 -13.29
CA THR A 431 26.17 -4.40 -12.86
C THR A 431 27.37 -4.64 -11.95
N ARG A 432 27.11 -4.76 -10.63
CA ARG A 432 28.18 -5.01 -9.67
C ARG A 432 28.89 -6.28 -10.13
N PRO A 433 30.22 -6.25 -10.32
CA PRO A 433 30.94 -7.46 -10.70
C PRO A 433 30.62 -8.53 -9.66
N ALA A 434 30.18 -9.70 -10.13
CA ALA A 434 30.02 -10.86 -9.29
C ALA A 434 31.29 -11.01 -8.44
N LEU A 435 31.13 -11.17 -7.12
CA LEU A 435 32.26 -11.44 -6.25
C LEU A 435 33.00 -12.66 -6.83
N PRO A 436 34.34 -12.61 -6.95
CA PRO A 436 35.10 -13.76 -7.42
C PRO A 436 34.79 -14.96 -6.52
N ALA A 437 34.64 -16.13 -7.14
CA ALA A 437 34.38 -17.37 -6.42
C ALA A 437 35.41 -17.54 -5.29
N PRO A 438 34.97 -17.89 -4.06
CA PRO A 438 35.90 -18.07 -2.95
C PRO A 438 36.94 -19.13 -3.33
N THR A 439 38.21 -18.80 -3.12
CA THR A 439 39.31 -19.74 -3.27
C THR A 439 39.08 -20.89 -2.29
N PRO A 440 39.09 -22.17 -2.72
CA PRO A 440 38.85 -23.28 -1.82
C PRO A 440 39.88 -23.25 -0.68
N PRO A 441 39.45 -23.43 0.59
CA PRO A 441 40.37 -23.40 1.72
C PRO A 441 41.37 -24.55 1.60
N GLU A 442 42.66 -24.22 1.70
CA GLU A 442 43.73 -25.19 1.89
C GLU A 442 43.43 -26.01 3.15
N THR A 443 43.49 -27.33 2.98
CA THR A 443 43.17 -28.35 3.96
C THR A 443 44.12 -28.28 5.14
N LEU A 444 43.70 -27.61 6.22
CA LEU A 444 44.30 -27.77 7.54
C LEU A 444 43.61 -28.92 8.27
N ALA A 445 44.18 -30.11 8.09
CA ALA A 445 43.87 -31.29 8.88
C ALA A 445 44.38 -31.07 10.32
N GLY A 446 43.45 -30.89 11.26
CA GLY A 446 43.74 -30.74 12.68
C GLY A 446 42.60 -31.30 13.52
N THR A 447 42.82 -32.51 14.03
CA THR A 447 41.99 -33.30 14.93
C THR A 447 41.51 -32.55 16.18
N LEU A 448 40.19 -32.47 16.38
CA LEU A 448 39.61 -32.25 17.72
C LEU A 448 38.39 -33.14 17.96
N ALA A 449 38.37 -33.67 19.18
CA ALA A 449 37.54 -34.76 19.67
C ALA A 449 36.08 -34.35 19.96
N GLU A 450 35.23 -35.37 19.88
CA GLU A 450 33.79 -35.33 20.04
C GLU A 450 33.35 -35.15 21.50
N THR A 451 32.30 -34.35 21.74
CA THR A 451 31.38 -34.53 22.87
C THR A 451 29.98 -34.04 22.46
N PRO A 452 28.91 -34.84 22.55
CA PRO A 452 27.59 -34.45 22.06
C PRO A 452 26.70 -33.88 23.18
N PRO A 453 25.85 -32.88 22.89
CA PRO A 453 24.63 -32.65 23.66
C PRO A 453 23.41 -33.27 22.96
N GLN A 454 22.58 -33.94 23.75
CA GLN A 454 21.37 -34.64 23.34
C GLN A 454 20.17 -33.71 23.11
N THR A 455 19.48 -33.98 21.99
CA THR A 455 18.02 -34.01 21.77
C THR A 455 17.15 -32.76 21.97
N LEU A 456 16.71 -32.20 20.84
CA LEU A 456 15.32 -31.72 20.61
C LEU A 456 15.04 -31.68 19.08
N ALA A 457 14.99 -32.85 18.44
CA ALA A 457 14.66 -32.96 17.02
C ALA A 457 14.14 -34.36 16.67
N GLN A 458 12.95 -34.72 17.18
CA GLN A 458 12.19 -35.85 16.65
C GLN A 458 10.70 -35.55 16.81
N THR A 459 10.07 -35.04 15.76
CA THR A 459 8.75 -35.46 15.25
C THR A 459 8.51 -34.67 13.96
N LEU A 460 8.24 -35.38 12.86
CA LEU A 460 7.46 -35.03 11.66
C LEU A 460 8.09 -35.66 10.42
N ALA A 461 7.72 -36.93 10.18
CA ALA A 461 7.80 -37.54 8.86
C ALA A 461 6.38 -37.47 8.26
N VAL A 462 6.21 -36.74 7.17
CA VAL A 462 4.98 -36.73 6.37
C VAL A 462 5.34 -37.06 4.92
N THR A 463 4.56 -37.98 4.36
CA THR A 463 4.67 -38.58 3.02
C THR A 463 4.43 -37.56 1.91
N SER A 464 5.33 -37.51 0.93
CA SER A 464 5.29 -36.64 -0.26
C SER A 464 4.48 -37.28 -1.40
N ALA A 465 3.57 -36.51 -1.99
CA ALA A 465 2.95 -36.79 -3.29
C ALA A 465 3.68 -36.02 -4.41
N ALA A 466 3.64 -36.56 -5.64
CA ALA A 466 4.52 -36.21 -6.75
C ALA A 466 4.31 -34.81 -7.35
N THR A 467 5.43 -34.15 -7.68
CA THR A 467 5.55 -32.82 -8.34
C THR A 467 5.90 -32.98 -9.84
N PRO A 468 5.42 -32.11 -10.75
CA PRO A 468 5.73 -32.17 -12.17
C PRO A 468 7.16 -31.68 -12.51
N PRO A 469 7.71 -32.02 -13.70
CA PRO A 469 9.12 -31.83 -14.00
C PRO A 469 9.43 -30.39 -14.44
N GLY A 470 10.05 -29.62 -13.54
CA GLY A 470 10.74 -28.36 -13.85
C GLY A 470 12.24 -28.57 -14.09
N THR A 471 12.79 -27.77 -14.99
CA THR A 471 14.18 -27.72 -15.47
C THR A 471 15.21 -27.79 -14.32
N ARG A 472 16.07 -28.82 -14.32
CA ARG A 472 17.16 -28.97 -13.34
C ARG A 472 18.25 -27.92 -13.57
N ILE A 473 18.23 -26.84 -12.78
CA ILE A 473 19.39 -25.96 -12.58
C ILE A 473 20.44 -26.78 -11.79
N SER A 474 21.72 -26.65 -12.16
CA SER A 474 22.83 -27.51 -11.72
C SER A 474 22.99 -27.62 -10.19
N GLY A 475 22.55 -28.74 -9.62
CA GLY A 475 23.20 -29.55 -8.57
C GLY A 475 23.57 -28.99 -7.18
N ARG A 476 23.57 -27.67 -6.94
CA ARG A 476 23.95 -27.09 -5.64
C ARG A 476 22.80 -26.32 -5.03
N THR A 477 22.32 -26.78 -3.87
CA THR A 477 21.32 -26.07 -3.06
C THR A 477 21.89 -24.73 -2.57
N GLN A 478 21.03 -23.72 -2.48
CA GLN A 478 21.38 -22.40 -1.96
C GLN A 478 21.32 -22.41 -0.42
N PRO A 479 22.38 -22.02 0.31
CA PRO A 479 22.31 -21.90 1.76
C PRO A 479 21.38 -20.76 2.17
N LEU A 480 20.40 -21.06 3.04
CA LEU A 480 19.41 -20.12 3.55
C LEU A 480 19.40 -20.17 5.08
N VAL A 481 19.70 -19.05 5.73
CA VAL A 481 19.83 -18.99 7.19
C VAL A 481 18.81 -18.03 7.79
N PHE A 482 17.99 -18.54 8.71
CA PHE A 482 17.11 -17.75 9.55
C PHE A 482 17.88 -17.37 10.82
N LEU A 483 18.19 -16.08 10.96
CA LEU A 483 18.93 -15.55 12.09
C LEU A 483 17.97 -14.91 13.10
N SER A 484 18.00 -15.41 14.34
CA SER A 484 17.28 -14.84 15.47
C SER A 484 18.23 -14.27 16.52
N ALA A 485 17.66 -13.60 17.52
CA ALA A 485 18.41 -13.09 18.66
C ALA A 485 17.99 -13.86 19.92
N ALA A 486 18.98 -14.35 20.67
CA ALA A 486 18.79 -15.12 21.90
C ALA A 486 17.83 -14.44 22.91
N ALA A 487 17.90 -13.10 23.01
CA ALA A 487 17.02 -12.31 23.87
C ALA A 487 15.53 -12.42 23.52
N HIS A 488 15.19 -12.98 22.35
CA HIS A 488 13.85 -13.14 21.83
C HIS A 488 13.49 -14.60 21.51
N ALA A 489 14.28 -15.58 21.95
CA ALA A 489 14.10 -17.00 21.64
C ALA A 489 12.68 -17.50 21.95
N ASN A 490 12.12 -17.09 23.10
CA ASN A 490 10.82 -17.56 23.59
C ASN A 490 9.63 -16.73 23.09
N SER A 491 9.86 -15.77 22.20
CA SER A 491 8.78 -14.93 21.66
C SER A 491 8.00 -15.67 20.58
N ALA A 492 6.68 -15.42 20.51
CA ALA A 492 5.83 -16.00 19.47
C ALA A 492 6.31 -15.64 18.05
N SER A 493 6.87 -14.45 17.84
CA SER A 493 7.45 -14.05 16.55
C SER A 493 8.66 -14.92 16.15
N THR A 494 9.53 -15.26 17.10
CA THR A 494 10.70 -16.12 16.82
C THR A 494 10.26 -17.56 16.54
N LEU A 495 9.29 -18.08 17.30
CA LEU A 495 8.73 -19.41 17.05
C LEU A 495 8.09 -19.48 15.66
N LEU A 496 7.18 -18.57 15.33
CA LEU A 496 6.45 -18.62 14.07
C LEU A 496 7.38 -18.26 12.90
N ARG A 497 7.95 -17.05 12.89
CA ARG A 497 8.69 -16.53 11.73
C ARG A 497 10.15 -16.97 11.65
N GLY A 498 10.73 -17.48 12.73
CA GLY A 498 12.04 -18.12 12.73
C GLY A 498 11.90 -19.63 12.57
N HIS A 499 11.51 -20.31 13.64
CA HIS A 499 11.54 -21.76 13.72
C HIS A 499 10.56 -22.45 12.76
N GLN A 500 9.25 -22.20 12.88
CA GLN A 500 8.23 -22.88 12.06
C GLN A 500 8.40 -22.54 10.57
N LEU A 501 8.56 -21.27 10.22
CA LEU A 501 8.78 -20.87 8.83
C LEU A 501 10.01 -21.54 8.22
N SER A 502 11.15 -21.58 8.92
CA SER A 502 12.34 -22.25 8.40
C SER A 502 12.10 -23.74 8.12
N GLY A 503 11.34 -24.42 8.99
CA GLY A 503 10.92 -25.80 8.79
C GLY A 503 10.00 -25.98 7.58
N LEU A 504 9.03 -25.07 7.39
CA LEU A 504 8.14 -25.07 6.23
C LEU A 504 8.92 -24.93 4.92
N ILE A 505 9.89 -24.01 4.85
CA ILE A 505 10.73 -23.81 3.65
C ILE A 505 11.62 -25.01 3.38
N ALA A 506 12.24 -25.58 4.42
CA ALA A 506 13.07 -26.78 4.30
C ALA A 506 12.28 -27.97 3.75
N ALA A 507 11.03 -28.14 4.20
CA ALA A 507 10.15 -29.20 3.75
C ALA A 507 9.60 -28.98 2.32
N ALA A 508 9.26 -27.74 1.97
CA ALA A 508 8.69 -27.41 0.66
C ALA A 508 9.73 -27.46 -0.47
N PHE A 509 10.99 -27.10 -0.20
CA PHE A 509 12.02 -26.96 -1.24
C PHE A 509 13.38 -27.59 -0.85
N PRO A 510 13.42 -28.90 -0.51
CA PRO A 510 14.65 -29.56 -0.05
C PRO A 510 15.75 -29.61 -1.13
N ASP A 511 15.36 -29.67 -2.41
CA ASP A 511 16.30 -29.69 -3.54
C ASP A 511 16.80 -28.30 -3.93
N ARG A 512 16.23 -27.24 -3.34
CA ARG A 512 16.57 -25.85 -3.66
C ARG A 512 17.37 -25.18 -2.56
N TYR A 513 17.00 -25.39 -1.30
CA TYR A 513 17.59 -24.69 -0.16
C TYR A 513 18.20 -25.64 0.87
N THR A 514 19.39 -25.31 1.35
CA THR A 514 19.91 -25.87 2.62
C THR A 514 19.55 -24.88 3.72
N VAL A 515 18.50 -25.19 4.48
CA VAL A 515 17.93 -24.26 5.47
C VAL A 515 18.54 -24.50 6.86
N ALA A 516 18.93 -23.42 7.54
CA ALA A 516 19.34 -23.44 8.94
C ALA A 516 18.64 -22.35 9.76
N PHE A 517 18.45 -22.59 11.05
CA PHE A 517 17.96 -21.61 12.03
C PHE A 517 18.99 -21.47 13.16
N THR A 518 19.46 -20.26 13.43
CA THR A 518 20.54 -20.02 14.41
C THR A 518 20.40 -18.66 15.10
N GLU A 519 21.08 -18.53 16.22
CA GLU A 519 21.27 -17.26 16.95
C GLU A 519 22.70 -16.71 16.80
N ASN A 520 23.61 -17.50 16.22
CA ASN A 520 25.02 -17.13 16.12
C ASN A 520 25.31 -16.39 14.81
N ALA A 521 25.10 -15.07 14.81
CA ALA A 521 25.38 -14.19 13.67
C ALA A 521 26.81 -14.34 13.11
N ARG A 522 27.81 -14.60 13.98
CA ARG A 522 29.22 -14.68 13.57
C ARG A 522 29.56 -15.95 12.79
N ALA A 523 28.74 -16.99 12.88
CA ALA A 523 28.94 -18.24 12.15
C ALA A 523 28.29 -18.25 10.75
N VAL A 524 27.55 -17.20 10.37
CA VAL A 524 26.78 -17.18 9.12
C VAL A 524 27.56 -16.52 7.98
N GLU A 525 27.93 -17.28 6.97
CA GLU A 525 28.67 -16.82 5.78
C GLU A 525 28.21 -17.54 4.51
N ASP A 526 28.42 -16.91 3.34
CA ASP A 526 28.04 -17.41 2.01
C ASP A 526 26.57 -17.91 1.90
N ALA A 527 25.66 -17.30 2.66
CA ALA A 527 24.24 -17.65 2.67
C ALA A 527 23.34 -16.47 2.26
N VAL A 528 22.07 -16.76 1.95
CA VAL A 528 21.01 -15.76 2.05
C VAL A 528 20.51 -15.76 3.49
N VAL A 529 20.48 -14.60 4.14
CA VAL A 529 20.17 -14.52 5.57
C VAL A 529 18.87 -13.75 5.79
N LEU A 530 17.88 -14.40 6.39
CA LEU A 530 16.68 -13.75 6.90
C LEU A 530 16.90 -13.32 8.35
N LEU A 531 16.92 -12.02 8.59
CA LEU A 531 16.98 -11.44 9.93
C LEU A 531 15.56 -11.36 10.49
N THR A 532 15.24 -12.18 11.49
CA THR A 532 13.94 -12.11 12.20
C THR A 532 13.77 -10.74 12.89
N LYS A 533 12.53 -10.39 13.28
CA LYS A 533 12.24 -9.14 14.01
C LYS A 533 13.14 -8.94 15.24
N GLY A 534 13.36 -10.00 16.02
CA GLY A 534 14.24 -9.94 17.19
C GLY A 534 15.69 -9.63 16.83
N ALA A 535 16.21 -10.22 15.74
CA ALA A 535 17.53 -9.91 15.22
C ALA A 535 17.62 -8.47 14.70
N MET A 536 16.61 -8.00 13.95
CA MET A 536 16.54 -6.61 13.47
C MET A 536 16.45 -5.60 14.61
N ALA A 537 15.77 -5.94 15.70
CA ALA A 537 15.73 -5.10 16.89
C ALA A 537 17.09 -5.02 17.61
N THR A 538 17.81 -6.15 17.70
CA THR A 538 19.01 -6.29 18.54
C THR A 538 20.30 -5.86 17.84
N LEU A 539 20.50 -6.26 16.58
CA LEU A 539 21.75 -6.01 15.86
C LEU A 539 21.99 -4.51 15.63
N LYS A 540 23.23 -4.08 15.79
CA LYS A 540 23.66 -2.71 15.48
C LYS A 540 23.84 -2.53 13.96
N PRO A 541 23.77 -1.28 13.45
CA PRO A 541 24.04 -0.99 12.05
C PRO A 541 25.33 -1.61 11.51
N ASP A 542 26.45 -1.49 12.23
CA ASP A 542 27.75 -2.02 11.80
C ASP A 542 27.74 -3.56 11.70
N GLU A 543 27.02 -4.24 12.60
CA GLU A 543 26.87 -5.70 12.57
C GLU A 543 26.04 -6.16 11.36
N ILE A 544 25.02 -5.38 10.96
CA ILE A 544 24.23 -5.65 9.76
C ILE A 544 25.08 -5.43 8.50
N ILE A 545 25.89 -4.36 8.46
CA ILE A 545 26.84 -4.10 7.36
C ILE A 545 27.84 -5.24 7.23
N ASP A 546 28.42 -5.69 8.36
CA ASP A 546 29.33 -6.81 8.37
C ASP A 546 28.65 -8.08 7.88
N LEU A 547 27.47 -8.43 8.38
CA LEU A 547 26.70 -9.57 7.89
C LEU A 547 26.46 -9.51 6.38
N ARG A 548 26.10 -8.32 5.86
CA ARG A 548 25.81 -8.12 4.43
C ARG A 548 27.04 -8.37 3.57
N ARG A 549 28.22 -7.95 4.02
CA ARG A 549 29.47 -8.08 3.28
C ARG A 549 29.93 -9.53 3.06
N ARG A 550 29.60 -10.44 3.98
CA ARG A 550 30.06 -11.86 4.01
C ARG A 550 28.99 -12.85 3.57
N ASN A 551 27.81 -12.37 3.21
CA ASN A 551 26.68 -13.19 2.79
C ASN A 551 26.23 -12.77 1.39
N ARG A 552 25.44 -13.64 0.74
CA ARG A 552 24.96 -13.41 -0.62
C ARG A 552 23.90 -12.31 -0.67
N ALA A 553 23.01 -12.31 0.33
CA ALA A 553 22.00 -11.28 0.52
C ALA A 553 21.48 -11.28 1.97
N LEU A 554 20.98 -10.14 2.43
CA LEU A 554 20.25 -10.00 3.69
C LEU A 554 18.80 -9.56 3.44
N VAL A 555 17.86 -10.27 4.07
CA VAL A 555 16.45 -9.92 4.10
C VAL A 555 16.05 -9.55 5.52
N GLY A 556 15.57 -8.33 5.75
CA GLY A 556 15.10 -7.87 7.05
C GLY A 556 13.61 -8.14 7.26
N ALA A 557 13.23 -8.90 8.29
CA ALA A 557 11.84 -9.12 8.69
C ALA A 557 11.41 -8.14 9.79
N TRP A 558 10.37 -7.34 9.52
CA TRP A 558 9.89 -6.31 10.45
C TRP A 558 8.60 -6.69 11.19
N ASP A 559 7.93 -7.76 10.76
CA ASP A 559 6.62 -8.20 11.23
C ASP A 559 5.62 -7.04 11.35
N ASP A 560 5.37 -6.54 12.55
CA ASP A 560 4.36 -5.52 12.86
C ASP A 560 4.93 -4.19 13.38
N ILE A 561 6.24 -3.98 13.29
CA ILE A 561 6.91 -2.75 13.74
C ILE A 561 7.24 -1.82 12.57
N ARG A 562 7.34 -0.53 12.88
CA ARG A 562 7.91 0.45 11.95
C ARG A 562 9.43 0.27 11.91
N PRO A 563 10.04 0.07 10.73
CA PRO A 563 11.48 -0.08 10.63
C PRO A 563 12.25 1.15 11.11
N ASP A 564 13.42 0.94 11.69
CA ASP A 564 14.43 2.00 11.80
C ASP A 564 14.90 2.35 10.37
N PRO A 565 14.73 3.62 9.92
CA PRO A 565 15.10 4.01 8.56
C PRO A 565 16.57 3.75 8.20
N ARG A 566 17.48 3.75 9.19
CA ARG A 566 18.89 3.43 8.97
C ARG A 566 19.03 1.96 8.64
N LYS A 567 18.48 1.09 9.47
CA LYS A 567 18.56 -0.37 9.30
C LYS A 567 17.82 -0.86 8.05
N ALA A 568 16.67 -0.26 7.72
CA ALA A 568 15.92 -0.58 6.51
C ALA A 568 16.77 -0.45 5.23
N ARG A 569 17.66 0.55 5.17
CA ARG A 569 18.55 0.77 4.02
C ARG A 569 19.79 -0.12 4.02
N LEU A 570 20.06 -0.84 5.10
CA LEU A 570 21.25 -1.69 5.24
C LEU A 570 21.05 -3.11 4.74
N VAL A 571 19.81 -3.55 4.56
CA VAL A 571 19.47 -4.88 4.00
C VAL A 571 19.29 -4.80 2.48
N ASP A 572 19.32 -5.95 1.81
CA ASP A 572 19.08 -6.05 0.35
C ASP A 572 17.58 -6.05 0.03
N ALA A 573 16.76 -6.60 0.92
CA ALA A 573 15.30 -6.56 0.84
C ALA A 573 14.65 -6.59 2.22
N THR A 574 13.35 -6.34 2.27
CA THR A 574 12.54 -6.56 3.46
C THR A 574 11.45 -7.59 3.23
N MET A 575 11.19 -8.42 4.24
CA MET A 575 10.03 -9.30 4.31
C MET A 575 9.00 -8.66 5.25
N THR A 576 7.80 -8.46 4.75
CA THR A 576 6.67 -7.90 5.49
C THR A 576 5.58 -8.95 5.64
N LEU A 577 4.74 -8.79 6.67
CA LEU A 577 3.62 -9.70 6.95
C LEU A 577 2.25 -9.04 6.76
N SER A 578 2.27 -7.74 6.48
CA SER A 578 1.09 -6.93 6.26
C SER A 578 1.15 -6.32 4.88
N HIS A 579 0.06 -6.44 4.11
CA HIS A 579 -0.05 -5.83 2.79
C HIS A 579 0.24 -4.33 2.87
N ARG A 580 -0.40 -3.64 3.83
CA ARG A 580 -0.18 -2.22 4.06
C ARG A 580 1.27 -1.88 4.43
N GLN A 581 1.94 -2.74 5.19
CA GLN A 581 3.38 -2.56 5.46
C GLN A 581 4.19 -2.67 4.17
N THR A 582 3.93 -3.67 3.33
CA THR A 582 4.60 -3.86 2.04
C THR A 582 4.51 -2.62 1.18
N VAL A 583 3.29 -2.11 1.01
CA VAL A 583 2.99 -0.87 0.26
C VAL A 583 3.83 0.30 0.78
N GLU A 584 3.74 0.56 2.09
CA GLU A 584 4.37 1.71 2.72
C GLU A 584 5.89 1.62 2.72
N LEU A 585 6.46 0.43 2.91
CA LEU A 585 7.92 0.26 2.89
C LEU A 585 8.51 0.40 1.49
N ASN A 586 7.84 -0.12 0.45
CA ASN A 586 8.28 0.12 -0.94
C ASN A 586 8.22 1.60 -1.31
N ARG A 587 7.26 2.35 -0.75
CA ARG A 587 7.18 3.80 -0.92
C ARG A 587 8.28 4.54 -0.15
N LEU A 588 8.53 4.17 1.10
CA LEU A 588 9.49 4.86 1.97
C LEU A 588 10.96 4.52 1.65
N TYR A 589 11.20 3.31 1.14
CA TYR A 589 12.53 2.76 0.86
C TYR A 589 12.55 2.13 -0.55
N PRO A 590 12.37 2.91 -1.62
CA PRO A 590 12.26 2.38 -2.98
C PRO A 590 13.50 1.60 -3.45
N ASP A 591 14.66 1.90 -2.88
CA ASP A 591 15.94 1.21 -3.14
C ASP A 591 16.08 -0.13 -2.39
N THR A 592 15.16 -0.44 -1.47
CA THR A 592 15.12 -1.69 -0.71
C THR A 592 13.75 -2.34 -0.93
N PRO A 593 13.61 -3.25 -1.90
CA PRO A 593 12.33 -3.89 -2.20
C PRO A 593 11.75 -4.56 -0.95
N SER A 594 10.44 -4.44 -0.78
CA SER A 594 9.70 -5.03 0.32
C SER A 594 8.68 -6.03 -0.25
N PHE A 595 8.69 -7.25 0.26
CA PHE A 595 7.88 -8.36 -0.23
C PHE A 595 6.89 -8.80 0.83
N LEU A 596 5.62 -8.92 0.44
CA LEU A 596 4.61 -9.56 1.27
C LEU A 596 4.88 -11.06 1.28
N VAL A 597 5.21 -11.59 2.46
CA VAL A 597 5.12 -13.04 2.72
C VAL A 597 4.06 -13.22 3.78
N THR A 598 2.90 -13.73 3.36
CA THR A 598 1.72 -13.91 4.19
C THR A 598 2.07 -14.62 5.49
N HIS A 599 1.43 -14.21 6.58
CA HIS A 599 1.69 -14.82 7.87
C HIS A 599 1.09 -16.24 7.89
N HIS A 600 1.92 -17.29 7.91
CA HIS A 600 1.42 -18.64 8.16
C HIS A 600 0.75 -18.73 9.54
N VAL A 601 -0.31 -19.50 9.63
CA VAL A 601 -0.91 -19.86 10.92
C VAL A 601 0.02 -20.83 11.65
N ASN A 602 0.03 -20.80 12.99
CA ASN A 602 0.76 -21.81 13.78
C ASN A 602 0.43 -23.21 13.24
N THR A 603 1.45 -23.99 12.88
CA THR A 603 1.27 -25.30 12.23
C THR A 603 0.45 -26.28 13.08
N GLN A 604 0.43 -26.11 14.41
CA GLN A 604 -0.43 -26.86 15.32
C GLN A 604 -1.92 -26.54 15.14
N VAL A 605 -2.27 -25.29 14.88
CA VAL A 605 -3.66 -24.88 14.60
C VAL A 605 -4.11 -25.46 13.27
N GLN A 606 -3.26 -25.44 12.23
CA GLN A 606 -3.60 -26.06 10.95
C GLN A 606 -3.78 -27.58 11.07
N ALA A 607 -2.90 -28.25 11.81
CA ALA A 607 -3.01 -29.69 12.05
C ALA A 607 -4.33 -30.04 12.76
N MET A 608 -4.72 -29.26 13.77
CA MET A 608 -6.00 -29.41 14.47
C MET A 608 -7.20 -29.12 13.56
N ALA A 609 -7.11 -28.08 12.73
CA ALA A 609 -8.20 -27.63 11.85
C ALA A 609 -8.65 -28.68 10.82
N ARG A 610 -7.75 -29.55 10.34
CA ARG A 610 -8.00 -30.52 9.23
C ARG A 610 -9.12 -31.54 9.46
N GLY A 611 -9.69 -31.62 10.66
CA GLY A 611 -10.85 -32.46 10.96
C GLY A 611 -11.88 -31.79 11.87
N MET A 612 -11.77 -30.46 12.01
CA MET A 612 -12.60 -29.71 12.94
C MET A 612 -13.81 -29.13 12.23
N MET A 613 -14.98 -29.33 12.82
CA MET A 613 -16.17 -28.54 12.48
C MET A 613 -16.53 -27.67 13.68
N PRO A 614 -16.57 -26.34 13.52
CA PRO A 614 -17.02 -25.48 14.60
C PRO A 614 -18.51 -25.72 14.86
N PRO A 615 -19.02 -25.34 16.05
CA PRO A 615 -20.40 -25.60 16.43
C PRO A 615 -21.37 -24.91 15.47
N VAL A 616 -22.46 -25.60 15.10
CA VAL A 616 -23.49 -25.08 14.17
C VAL A 616 -24.82 -24.78 14.85
N ASP A 617 -24.91 -25.00 16.17
CA ASP A 617 -26.14 -24.87 16.96
C ASP A 617 -26.50 -23.42 17.31
N ARG A 618 -25.49 -22.57 17.51
CA ARG A 618 -25.64 -21.15 17.86
C ARG A 618 -24.35 -20.39 17.62
N LEU A 619 -24.43 -19.06 17.53
CA LEU A 619 -23.25 -18.21 17.55
C LEU A 619 -22.45 -18.39 18.86
N ARG A 620 -21.13 -18.59 18.73
CA ARG A 620 -20.18 -18.66 19.84
C ARG A 620 -18.96 -17.83 19.48
N THR A 621 -18.80 -16.70 20.15
CA THR A 621 -17.78 -15.70 19.80
C THR A 621 -16.62 -15.69 20.79
N GLY A 622 -15.38 -15.79 20.29
CA GLY A 622 -14.16 -15.84 21.09
C GLY A 622 -13.07 -14.89 20.59
N TYR A 623 -12.33 -14.27 21.50
CA TYR A 623 -11.10 -13.52 21.22
C TYR A 623 -9.89 -14.35 21.64
N PHE A 624 -8.87 -14.44 20.77
CA PHE A 624 -7.64 -15.18 21.03
C PHE A 624 -6.42 -14.26 20.88
N GLY A 625 -5.77 -13.92 21.99
CA GLY A 625 -4.58 -13.08 21.95
C GLY A 625 -4.26 -12.34 23.24
N ASP A 626 -3.29 -11.44 23.17
CA ASP A 626 -3.00 -10.52 24.26
C ASP A 626 -4.14 -9.51 24.42
N LEU A 627 -4.80 -9.56 25.57
CA LEU A 627 -6.02 -8.85 25.91
C LEU A 627 -5.86 -7.32 25.84
N GLU A 628 -4.64 -6.79 25.92
CA GLU A 628 -4.39 -5.37 25.75
C GLU A 628 -4.68 -4.87 24.32
N ASN A 629 -4.74 -5.78 23.34
CA ASN A 629 -4.93 -5.42 21.93
C ASN A 629 -6.40 -5.29 21.53
N THR A 630 -7.36 -5.71 22.36
CA THR A 630 -8.78 -5.74 21.98
C THR A 630 -9.62 -4.71 22.73
N VAL A 631 -10.78 -4.40 22.16
CA VAL A 631 -11.86 -3.68 22.82
C VAL A 631 -13.03 -4.63 22.96
N ARG A 632 -13.53 -4.79 24.18
CA ARG A 632 -14.79 -5.48 24.47
C ARG A 632 -15.61 -4.62 25.45
N PRO A 633 -16.65 -3.91 24.98
CA PRO A 633 -17.58 -3.19 25.85
C PRO A 633 -18.16 -4.10 26.94
N ALA A 634 -18.47 -3.52 28.11
CA ALA A 634 -19.00 -4.29 29.24
C ALA A 634 -20.29 -5.08 28.91
N PRO A 635 -21.25 -4.55 28.13
CA PRO A 635 -22.44 -5.32 27.71
C PRO A 635 -22.12 -6.57 26.89
N LEU A 636 -20.96 -6.62 26.22
CA LEU A 636 -20.52 -7.77 25.42
C LEU A 636 -19.74 -8.81 26.22
N ALA A 637 -19.47 -8.57 27.51
CA ALA A 637 -18.74 -9.51 28.37
C ALA A 637 -19.31 -10.94 28.42
N PRO A 638 -20.65 -11.16 28.47
CA PRO A 638 -21.21 -12.52 28.47
C PRO A 638 -21.30 -13.14 27.07
N LEU A 639 -21.10 -12.36 26.00
CA LEU A 639 -21.29 -12.80 24.62
C LEU A 639 -19.97 -13.09 23.88
N VAL A 640 -18.87 -12.47 24.32
CA VAL A 640 -17.54 -12.63 23.74
C VAL A 640 -16.58 -13.18 24.80
N GLU A 641 -16.21 -14.45 24.69
CA GLU A 641 -15.22 -15.08 25.58
C GLU A 641 -13.81 -14.56 25.24
N LEU A 642 -13.03 -14.18 26.25
CA LEU A 642 -11.66 -13.71 26.05
C LEU A 642 -10.67 -14.81 26.46
N VAL A 643 -9.94 -15.35 25.50
CA VAL A 643 -8.87 -16.34 25.69
C VAL A 643 -7.52 -15.63 25.56
N GLY A 644 -6.91 -15.34 26.72
CA GLY A 644 -5.62 -14.66 26.82
C GLY A 644 -4.47 -15.54 26.33
N ILE A 645 -3.56 -14.97 25.53
CA ILE A 645 -2.34 -15.64 25.06
C ILE A 645 -1.12 -14.81 25.47
N ASP A 646 -0.18 -15.40 26.20
CA ASP A 646 1.12 -14.77 26.44
C ASP A 646 2.03 -14.97 25.22
N THR A 647 2.22 -13.88 24.46
CA THR A 647 3.06 -13.88 23.26
C THR A 647 4.56 -13.72 23.56
N ARG A 648 4.93 -13.43 24.81
CA ARG A 648 6.32 -13.22 25.24
C ARG A 648 6.95 -14.51 25.76
N ASN A 649 6.14 -15.46 26.18
CA ASN A 649 6.59 -16.75 26.68
C ASN A 649 5.65 -17.88 26.24
N VAL A 650 5.95 -18.48 25.08
CA VAL A 650 5.12 -19.54 24.48
C VAL A 650 5.09 -20.82 25.34
N GLU A 651 6.09 -21.05 26.19
CA GLU A 651 6.16 -22.23 27.07
C GLU A 651 5.17 -22.19 28.25
N SER A 652 4.65 -20.99 28.59
CA SER A 652 3.90 -20.76 29.84
C SER A 652 2.38 -20.88 29.74
N GLY A 653 1.82 -21.11 28.55
CA GLY A 653 0.38 -21.00 28.29
C GLY A 653 -0.32 -22.33 28.02
N SER A 654 -1.32 -22.64 28.85
CA SER A 654 -2.46 -23.52 28.56
C SER A 654 -2.88 -23.46 27.08
N SER A 655 -3.14 -24.62 26.47
CA SER A 655 -3.43 -24.82 25.04
C SER A 655 -4.70 -24.11 24.58
N TRP A 656 -4.63 -22.79 24.41
CA TRP A 656 -5.69 -21.98 23.78
C TRP A 656 -6.10 -22.56 22.41
N ILE A 657 -5.19 -23.29 21.75
CA ILE A 657 -5.45 -24.06 20.54
C ILE A 657 -6.61 -25.04 20.76
N ASP A 658 -6.62 -25.78 21.88
CA ASP A 658 -7.67 -26.76 22.20
C ASP A 658 -9.03 -26.09 22.48
N THR A 659 -9.05 -24.76 22.70
CA THR A 659 -10.28 -24.00 22.89
C THR A 659 -10.87 -23.47 21.58
N LEU A 660 -10.08 -23.37 20.50
CA LEU A 660 -10.55 -22.90 19.19
C LEU A 660 -11.79 -23.64 18.67
N PRO A 661 -11.89 -24.99 18.77
CA PRO A 661 -13.06 -25.72 18.27
C PRO A 661 -14.39 -25.35 18.92
N ARG A 662 -14.38 -24.58 20.02
CA ARG A 662 -15.60 -24.18 20.74
C ARG A 662 -16.30 -22.98 20.09
N PHE A 663 -15.67 -22.31 19.12
CA PHE A 663 -16.13 -21.05 18.56
C PHE A 663 -16.32 -21.16 17.04
N ASN A 664 -17.34 -20.46 16.53
CA ASN A 664 -17.63 -20.33 15.10
C ASN A 664 -17.52 -18.87 14.62
N CYS A 665 -17.22 -17.96 15.54
CA CYS A 665 -16.99 -16.55 15.28
C CYS A 665 -15.80 -16.07 16.12
N HIS A 666 -14.82 -15.43 15.49
CA HIS A 666 -13.67 -14.85 16.16
C HIS A 666 -13.85 -13.33 16.28
N TRP A 667 -13.84 -12.84 17.51
CA TRP A 667 -13.72 -11.41 17.79
C TRP A 667 -12.27 -11.01 17.52
N ILE A 668 -12.02 -10.15 16.53
CA ILE A 668 -10.68 -9.66 16.22
C ILE A 668 -10.57 -8.14 16.27
N VAL A 669 -11.62 -7.46 16.76
CA VAL A 669 -11.67 -6.01 16.98
C VAL A 669 -10.44 -5.55 17.77
N ARG A 670 -9.67 -4.67 17.14
CA ARG A 670 -8.38 -4.20 17.64
C ARG A 670 -8.46 -2.74 18.08
N ARG A 671 -7.80 -2.42 19.19
CA ARG A 671 -7.57 -1.02 19.56
C ARG A 671 -6.25 -0.52 18.95
N ALA A 672 -6.29 0.65 18.31
CA ALA A 672 -5.08 1.29 17.82
C ALA A 672 -4.28 1.88 18.99
N ARG A 673 -2.96 1.64 19.02
CA ARG A 673 -2.03 2.29 19.96
C ARG A 673 -1.05 3.19 19.22
N PRO A 674 -0.53 4.26 19.85
CA PRO A 674 0.36 5.22 19.17
C PRO A 674 1.65 4.62 18.59
N TRP A 675 2.09 3.49 19.14
CA TRP A 675 3.31 2.78 18.73
C TRP A 675 3.04 1.56 17.84
N ASP A 676 1.77 1.23 17.56
CA ASP A 676 1.48 0.14 16.63
C ASP A 676 1.97 0.55 15.21
N GLY A 677 2.68 -0.38 14.57
CA GLY A 677 3.01 -0.30 13.15
C GLY A 677 1.83 -0.81 12.32
N TRP A 678 2.15 -1.56 11.28
CA TRP A 678 1.17 -2.20 10.41
C TRP A 678 1.01 -3.65 10.85
N LYS A 679 -0.14 -3.97 11.45
CA LYS A 679 -0.37 -5.26 12.08
C LYS A 679 -0.89 -6.27 11.03
N PRO A 680 -0.30 -7.47 10.94
CA PRO A 680 -0.78 -8.49 10.01
C PRO A 680 -2.16 -9.03 10.41
N PHE A 681 -2.83 -9.66 9.45
CA PHE A 681 -4.18 -10.26 9.61
C PHE A 681 -4.19 -11.65 10.27
N LEU A 682 -3.16 -11.98 11.07
CA LEU A 682 -2.95 -13.32 11.63
C LEU A 682 -4.16 -13.90 12.38
N LYS A 683 -4.88 -13.09 13.18
CA LYS A 683 -6.08 -13.58 13.89
C LYS A 683 -7.21 -13.96 12.94
N GLY A 684 -7.32 -13.25 11.82
CA GLY A 684 -8.22 -13.59 10.72
C GLY A 684 -7.82 -14.90 10.07
N PHE A 685 -6.53 -15.12 9.79
CA PHE A 685 -6.05 -16.41 9.26
C PHE A 685 -6.35 -17.57 10.21
N VAL A 686 -6.11 -17.40 11.51
CA VAL A 686 -6.47 -18.41 12.51
C VAL A 686 -7.97 -18.74 12.46
N ALA A 687 -8.84 -17.72 12.39
CA ALA A 687 -10.29 -17.93 12.25
C ALA A 687 -10.66 -18.67 10.95
N ALA A 688 -10.03 -18.28 9.84
CA ALA A 688 -10.22 -18.86 8.52
C ALA A 688 -9.94 -20.36 8.51
N HIS A 689 -8.78 -20.76 9.04
CA HIS A 689 -8.40 -22.16 9.19
C HIS A 689 -9.30 -22.88 10.19
N CYS A 690 -9.94 -22.17 11.13
CA CYS A 690 -10.92 -22.74 12.05
C CYS A 690 -12.35 -22.78 11.49
N HIS A 691 -12.55 -22.55 10.19
CA HIS A 691 -13.87 -22.45 9.55
C HIS A 691 -14.83 -21.48 10.26
N SER A 692 -14.28 -20.40 10.82
CA SER A 692 -15.01 -19.43 11.62
C SER A 692 -15.05 -18.07 10.93
N VAL A 693 -16.18 -17.37 11.05
CA VAL A 693 -16.29 -15.96 10.64
C VAL A 693 -15.55 -15.06 11.64
N VAL A 694 -15.39 -13.78 11.32
CA VAL A 694 -14.75 -12.79 12.19
C VAL A 694 -15.65 -11.58 12.39
N ILE A 695 -15.51 -10.90 13.52
CA ILE A 695 -16.01 -9.54 13.71
C ILE A 695 -14.80 -8.62 13.87
N THR A 696 -14.71 -7.59 13.02
CA THR A 696 -13.62 -6.61 13.00
C THR A 696 -14.12 -5.25 12.53
N THR A 697 -13.28 -4.22 12.52
CA THR A 697 -13.59 -2.93 11.90
C THR A 697 -12.99 -2.84 10.50
N ALA A 698 -13.63 -2.10 9.60
CA ALA A 698 -13.15 -1.91 8.22
C ALA A 698 -11.83 -1.10 8.14
N ASP A 699 -11.39 -0.49 9.24
CA ASP A 699 -10.11 0.22 9.34
C ASP A 699 -8.98 -0.61 9.99
N ASP A 700 -9.23 -1.87 10.38
CA ASP A 700 -8.23 -2.73 11.02
C ASP A 700 -7.21 -3.29 10.03
N GLY A 701 -6.19 -2.48 9.73
CA GLY A 701 -4.99 -2.91 9.02
C GLY A 701 -5.30 -3.52 7.66
N ASP A 702 -5.02 -4.82 7.52
CA ASP A 702 -5.21 -5.58 6.29
C ASP A 702 -6.59 -6.28 6.20
N ALA A 703 -7.50 -6.08 7.15
CA ALA A 703 -8.82 -6.70 7.08
C ALA A 703 -9.53 -6.45 5.74
N PRO A 704 -9.57 -5.21 5.19
CA PRO A 704 -10.17 -4.97 3.87
C PRO A 704 -9.48 -5.68 2.71
N TYR A 705 -8.17 -5.93 2.82
CA TYR A 705 -7.40 -6.64 1.79
C TYR A 705 -7.73 -8.14 1.73
N TYR A 706 -8.04 -8.73 2.88
CA TYR A 706 -8.34 -10.17 2.97
C TYR A 706 -9.84 -10.47 2.92
N LEU A 707 -10.66 -9.69 3.62
CA LEU A 707 -12.10 -9.92 3.71
C LEU A 707 -12.88 -9.25 2.56
N GLY A 708 -12.28 -8.29 1.85
CA GLY A 708 -13.00 -7.44 0.91
C GLY A 708 -13.89 -6.45 1.64
N ASP A 709 -14.67 -5.69 0.87
CA ASP A 709 -15.44 -4.56 1.36
C ASP A 709 -16.96 -4.86 1.50
N ASP A 710 -17.38 -6.06 1.10
CA ASP A 710 -18.72 -6.64 1.22
C ASP A 710 -18.85 -7.56 2.44
N TYR A 711 -17.75 -7.79 3.17
CA TYR A 711 -17.77 -8.65 4.33
C TYR A 711 -18.83 -8.15 5.32
N PRO A 712 -19.85 -8.95 5.65
CA PRO A 712 -21.06 -8.44 6.29
C PRO A 712 -20.86 -8.07 7.76
N PHE A 713 -19.79 -8.55 8.40
CA PHE A 713 -19.59 -8.43 9.85
C PHE A 713 -18.52 -7.40 10.23
N TYR A 714 -18.44 -6.31 9.48
CA TYR A 714 -17.68 -5.13 9.89
C TYR A 714 -18.45 -4.29 10.92
N ALA A 715 -17.82 -4.02 12.05
CA ALA A 715 -18.26 -2.95 12.93
C ALA A 715 -17.92 -1.57 12.34
N ALA A 716 -18.88 -0.65 12.41
CA ALA A 716 -18.71 0.71 11.88
C ALA A 716 -17.64 1.51 12.61
N SER A 717 -17.43 1.27 13.91
CA SER A 717 -16.36 1.87 14.70
C SER A 717 -16.04 1.05 15.96
N LEU A 718 -15.09 1.53 16.77
CA LEU A 718 -14.78 0.98 18.10
C LEU A 718 -15.74 1.49 19.21
N GLY A 719 -16.76 2.26 18.86
CA GLY A 719 -17.80 2.70 19.78
C GLY A 719 -18.63 1.52 20.29
N ALA A 720 -19.00 1.54 21.57
CA ALA A 720 -19.72 0.43 22.20
C ALA A 720 -21.01 0.06 21.46
N GLY A 721 -21.81 1.06 21.05
CA GLY A 721 -23.04 0.83 20.29
C GLY A 721 -22.79 0.17 18.93
N ASP A 722 -21.78 0.60 18.18
CA ASP A 722 -21.46 0.00 16.87
C ASP A 722 -20.95 -1.44 17.01
N LEU A 723 -20.18 -1.72 18.07
CA LEU A 723 -19.69 -3.06 18.40
C LEU A 723 -20.82 -4.00 18.85
N GLU A 724 -21.80 -3.48 19.60
CA GLU A 724 -23.01 -4.21 19.99
C GLU A 724 -23.90 -4.51 18.78
N THR A 725 -24.12 -3.52 17.91
CA THR A 725 -24.85 -3.68 16.65
C THR A 725 -24.21 -4.74 15.77
N ALA A 726 -22.89 -4.68 15.55
CA ALA A 726 -22.19 -5.65 14.72
C ALA A 726 -22.34 -7.10 15.24
N LEU A 727 -22.26 -7.30 16.57
CA LEU A 727 -22.49 -8.62 17.16
C LEU A 727 -23.94 -9.08 17.02
N HIS A 728 -24.90 -8.16 17.17
CA HIS A 728 -26.32 -8.47 17.01
C HIS A 728 -26.67 -8.84 15.56
N GLU A 729 -26.13 -8.11 14.58
CA GLU A 729 -26.26 -8.40 13.15
C GLU A 729 -25.65 -9.76 12.83
N THR A 730 -24.43 -10.03 13.30
CA THR A 730 -23.77 -11.34 13.15
C THR A 730 -24.62 -12.48 13.75
N ALA A 731 -25.20 -12.28 14.93
CA ALA A 731 -26.05 -13.26 15.58
C ALA A 731 -27.37 -13.50 14.82
N SER A 732 -27.95 -12.45 14.25
CA SER A 732 -29.19 -12.53 13.47
C SER A 732 -28.97 -13.17 12.10
N ALA A 733 -27.79 -12.99 11.53
CA ALA A 733 -27.37 -13.60 10.27
C ALA A 733 -26.93 -15.06 10.40
N PHE A 734 -26.72 -15.58 11.62
CA PHE A 734 -26.16 -16.91 11.86
C PHE A 734 -26.94 -18.02 11.12
N GLY A 735 -26.26 -18.74 10.23
CA GLY A 735 -26.85 -19.78 9.38
C GLY A 735 -27.70 -19.25 8.21
N GLY A 736 -27.80 -17.93 8.02
CA GLY A 736 -28.46 -17.29 6.89
C GLY A 736 -27.51 -16.97 5.71
N PRO A 737 -28.00 -16.31 4.65
CA PRO A 737 -27.19 -16.03 3.45
C PRO A 737 -25.91 -15.23 3.73
N GLU A 738 -25.98 -14.18 4.53
CA GLU A 738 -24.80 -13.36 4.88
C GLU A 738 -23.74 -14.15 5.65
N TRP A 739 -24.16 -15.09 6.52
CA TRP A 739 -23.24 -15.98 7.22
C TRP A 739 -22.53 -16.94 6.28
N HIS A 740 -23.23 -17.50 5.29
CA HIS A 740 -22.62 -18.35 4.27
C HIS A 740 -21.64 -17.56 3.40
N LEU A 741 -22.00 -16.36 2.97
CA LEU A 741 -21.10 -15.44 2.27
C LEU A 741 -19.83 -15.17 3.08
N ALA A 742 -19.97 -14.87 4.38
CA ALA A 742 -18.83 -14.67 5.25
C ALA A 742 -17.94 -15.92 5.36
N LEU A 743 -18.52 -17.12 5.44
CA LEU A 743 -17.77 -18.37 5.45
C LEU A 743 -17.03 -18.64 4.14
N GLU A 744 -17.64 -18.33 2.99
CA GLU A 744 -16.99 -18.42 1.67
C GLU A 744 -15.78 -17.49 1.58
N ILE A 745 -15.94 -16.24 2.01
CA ILE A 745 -14.82 -15.28 2.12
C ILE A 745 -13.73 -15.83 3.03
N MET A 746 -14.08 -16.38 4.21
CA MET A 746 -13.09 -16.95 5.12
C MET A 746 -12.41 -18.21 4.55
N ALA A 747 -13.08 -18.99 3.69
CA ALA A 747 -12.45 -20.11 3.01
C ALA A 747 -11.35 -19.63 2.03
N GLU A 748 -11.60 -18.53 1.31
CA GLU A 748 -10.57 -17.90 0.47
C GLU A 748 -9.40 -17.36 1.32
N VAL A 749 -9.69 -16.72 2.45
CA VAL A 749 -8.66 -16.25 3.40
C VAL A 749 -7.81 -17.43 3.91
N ALA A 750 -8.41 -18.58 4.17
CA ALA A 750 -7.69 -19.80 4.55
C ALA A 750 -6.78 -20.29 3.41
N ALA A 751 -7.29 -20.36 2.18
CA ALA A 751 -6.52 -20.77 1.00
C ALA A 751 -5.27 -19.90 0.77
N ARG A 752 -5.41 -18.58 0.97
CA ARG A 752 -4.32 -17.59 0.83
C ARG A 752 -3.28 -17.63 1.96
N SER A 753 -3.56 -18.34 3.05
CA SER A 753 -2.68 -18.45 4.21
C SER A 753 -2.26 -19.89 4.51
N THR A 754 -2.32 -20.76 3.49
CA THR A 754 -1.80 -22.14 3.57
C THR A 754 -0.27 -22.15 3.62
N ASP A 755 0.29 -23.22 4.20
CA ASP A 755 1.74 -23.41 4.25
C ASP A 755 2.38 -23.40 2.85
N ALA A 756 1.71 -24.02 1.87
CA ALA A 756 2.18 -24.06 0.48
C ALA A 756 2.23 -22.66 -0.15
N GLN A 757 1.16 -21.86 0.02
CA GLN A 757 1.11 -20.49 -0.47
C GLN A 757 2.21 -19.63 0.17
N VAL A 758 2.37 -19.70 1.50
CA VAL A 758 3.38 -18.91 2.22
C VAL A 758 4.80 -19.33 1.83
N ALA A 759 5.05 -20.63 1.65
CA ALA A 759 6.34 -21.12 1.21
C ALA A 759 6.67 -20.63 -0.21
N GLU A 760 5.69 -20.63 -1.11
CA GLU A 760 5.85 -20.15 -2.47
C GLU A 760 6.11 -18.63 -2.53
N GLU A 761 5.37 -17.82 -1.78
CA GLU A 761 5.64 -16.38 -1.64
C GLU A 761 7.05 -16.10 -1.12
N PHE A 762 7.50 -16.90 -0.14
CA PHE A 762 8.87 -16.80 0.39
C PHE A 762 9.90 -17.17 -0.68
N ARG A 763 9.70 -18.26 -1.43
CA ARG A 763 10.59 -18.68 -2.52
C ARG A 763 10.75 -17.59 -3.58
N LEU A 764 9.63 -17.02 -4.02
CA LEU A 764 9.60 -15.93 -5.00
C LEU A 764 10.37 -14.70 -4.53
N MET A 765 10.23 -14.35 -3.24
CA MET A 765 11.04 -13.28 -2.63
C MET A 765 12.54 -13.61 -2.69
N ILE A 766 12.95 -14.82 -2.31
CA ILE A 766 14.38 -15.19 -2.31
C ILE A 766 14.95 -15.15 -3.72
N ASP A 767 14.21 -15.66 -4.71
CA ASP A 767 14.65 -15.67 -6.10
C ASP A 767 14.84 -14.26 -6.65
N GLU A 768 13.90 -13.37 -6.40
CA GLU A 768 14.03 -11.96 -6.81
C GLU A 768 15.24 -11.29 -6.16
N VAL A 769 15.53 -11.62 -4.90
CA VAL A 769 16.68 -11.05 -4.17
C VAL A 769 18.02 -11.57 -4.70
N THR A 770 18.05 -12.79 -5.24
CA THR A 770 19.31 -13.44 -5.64
C THR A 770 19.58 -13.45 -7.14
N GLY A 771 18.58 -13.09 -7.96
CA GLY A 771 18.60 -13.36 -9.40
C GLY A 771 18.58 -14.86 -9.69
#